data_AF-A0A8J7KPU0-F1
#
_entry.id   AF-A0A8J7KPU0-F1
#
_cell.length_a   1.000
_cell.length_b   1.000
_cell.length_c   1.000
_cell.angle_alpha   90.00
_cell.angle_beta   90.00
_cell.angle_gamma   90.00
#
_symmetry.space_group_name_H-M   'P 1'
#
loop_
_entity.id
_entity.type
_entity.pdbx_description
1 polymer ?
#
loop_
_entity_poly.entity_id
_entity_poly.type
_entity_poly.pdbx_seq_one_letter_code
_entity_poly.pdbx_strand_id
1 'polypeptide(L)'
;MIGALLRFAAGRWPEELREIQLAEWEGELYVLRSRSRARALWFAMSLALSPPVEDEHGVPRGWRELLPGLGRGLQPVLALLAVSLLCMLATGAVRIGDLLLGHVQEQQSLSPIRTDFNWVANGVTFCSLLAVAVLSGWLGGLLGGRLGVSWAHRTRLGTAGSAVVAPLVLATGVGLATSAIYAPDYENDSTTVWQVQPLWVVLAWGVLASGLGWTVVRVARSGRPAWAAALAVMGGLLALEVTAAVAGWPLAAQAGLGRDTAVSWFPLTLTSDRGSGVVFGRVEQGFAGSQFMAALIGTTVRALLVCTPFALRYGLAASRVVPRETPVRLPAARTVDTGRPMVRAFGLAATVLGVVGWAAGAAFATADTVRATRLRDSPYASGEVMVWVHELRLGFVVLIAAGLLVAMAGRGAVLLPVIVTAPALTVADALVSAANLHDLAPASGPVAFAVLAGAGLLGAGLCRWAGHALGRGGADPVSTRRVLAGAATLAAMCAPVLIAQAASVTPAPVLPAALPTGTAVVCGALAALAMVTACAASSRRLRPWFVVASASLIGLGMAGAGASTGAASHWRMLGAALGLPLVLLVVLVMRPVRGWIAALLAVGAVLLAGPVTFVQMLPSILFETPLMLLAGYSFPADGMPFLLGAVLIGTGLAVVVAVIVAPRPVVRQVVDPWVPRA
;
A
#
# COMPACT_ATOMS: atom_id res chain seq x y z
N MET A 1 14.07 -12.40 -22.61
CA MET A 1 13.40 -11.08 -22.54
C MET A 1 12.89 -10.61 -23.90
N ILE A 2 13.76 -10.29 -24.87
CA ILE A 2 13.34 -9.76 -26.20
C ILE A 2 12.31 -10.65 -26.92
N GLY A 3 12.55 -11.96 -27.04
CA GLY A 3 11.57 -12.88 -27.64
C GLY A 3 10.27 -13.05 -26.85
N ALA A 4 10.24 -12.66 -25.57
CA ALA A 4 8.99 -12.61 -24.81
C ALA A 4 8.20 -11.33 -25.13
N LEU A 5 8.90 -10.20 -25.32
CA LEU A 5 8.32 -8.93 -25.76
C LEU A 5 7.75 -9.04 -27.19
N LEU A 6 8.45 -9.72 -28.10
CA LEU A 6 7.96 -9.98 -29.46
C LEU A 6 6.72 -10.87 -29.48
N ARG A 7 6.73 -11.98 -28.74
CA ARG A 7 5.55 -12.86 -28.63
C ARG A 7 4.37 -12.16 -27.95
N PHE A 8 4.65 -11.30 -26.97
CA PHE A 8 3.64 -10.44 -26.38
C PHE A 8 3.08 -9.45 -27.41
N ALA A 9 3.96 -8.82 -28.19
CA ALA A 9 3.58 -7.90 -29.24
C ALA A 9 2.75 -8.58 -30.34
N ALA A 10 3.10 -9.81 -30.72
CA ALA A 10 2.49 -10.55 -31.83
C ALA A 10 1.17 -11.18 -31.40
N GLY A 11 1.07 -11.56 -30.12
CA GLY A 11 -0.19 -11.95 -29.47
C GLY A 11 -1.32 -10.93 -29.64
N ARG A 12 -1.00 -9.70 -30.07
CA ARG A 12 -1.94 -8.63 -30.35
C ARG A 12 -2.60 -8.65 -31.72
N TRP A 13 -2.07 -9.43 -32.63
CA TRP A 13 -2.60 -9.60 -33.98
C TRP A 13 -3.58 -10.78 -34.03
N PRO A 14 -4.52 -10.80 -35.00
CA PRO A 14 -5.34 -11.96 -35.32
C PRO A 14 -4.48 -13.23 -35.43
N GLU A 15 -5.05 -14.38 -35.06
CA GLU A 15 -4.31 -15.65 -35.04
C GLU A 15 -3.62 -15.95 -36.37
N GLU A 16 -4.30 -15.61 -37.47
CA GLU A 16 -3.83 -15.73 -38.85
C GLU A 16 -2.61 -14.85 -39.17
N LEU A 17 -2.50 -13.68 -38.54
CA LEU A 17 -1.42 -12.70 -38.79
C LEU A 17 -0.31 -12.76 -37.73
N ARG A 18 -0.58 -13.40 -36.58
CA ARG A 18 0.34 -13.45 -35.44
C ARG A 18 1.67 -14.07 -35.81
N GLU A 19 1.64 -15.20 -36.51
CA GLU A 19 2.86 -15.92 -36.88
C GLU A 19 3.65 -15.15 -37.95
N ILE A 20 2.94 -14.51 -38.89
CA ILE A 20 3.53 -13.69 -39.94
C ILE A 20 4.24 -12.47 -39.34
N GLN A 21 3.56 -11.72 -38.47
CA GLN A 21 4.14 -10.54 -37.80
C GLN A 21 5.27 -10.93 -36.85
N LEU A 22 5.15 -12.06 -36.15
CA LEU A 22 6.25 -12.56 -35.32
C LEU A 22 7.48 -12.87 -36.16
N ALA A 23 7.33 -13.54 -37.30
CA ALA A 23 8.43 -13.87 -38.20
C ALA A 23 9.07 -12.62 -38.81
N GLU A 24 8.26 -11.65 -39.24
CA GLU A 24 8.71 -10.37 -39.78
C GLU A 24 9.55 -9.60 -38.76
N TRP A 25 9.05 -9.42 -37.54
CA TRP A 25 9.78 -8.72 -36.50
C TRP A 25 10.98 -9.52 -35.99
N GLU A 26 10.95 -10.84 -35.97
CA GLU A 26 12.13 -11.65 -35.65
C GLU A 26 13.25 -11.43 -36.69
N GLY A 27 12.89 -11.23 -37.96
CA GLY A 27 13.80 -10.83 -39.04
C GLY A 27 14.39 -9.44 -38.81
N GLU A 28 13.56 -8.43 -38.54
CA GLU A 28 14.05 -7.07 -38.23
C GLU A 28 14.93 -7.04 -36.98
N LEU A 29 14.56 -7.83 -35.97
CA LEU A 29 15.28 -7.90 -34.70
C LEU A 29 16.60 -8.65 -34.84
N TYR A 30 16.71 -9.59 -35.77
CA TYR A 30 17.99 -10.21 -36.15
C TYR A 30 18.96 -9.16 -36.73
N VAL A 31 18.47 -8.29 -37.61
CA VAL A 31 19.26 -7.17 -38.18
C VAL A 31 19.63 -6.13 -37.13
N LEU A 32 18.73 -5.82 -36.19
CA LEU A 32 19.02 -4.88 -35.10
C LEU A 32 19.99 -5.46 -34.07
N ARG A 33 19.90 -6.76 -33.77
CA ARG A 33 20.80 -7.44 -32.82
C ARG A 33 22.24 -7.48 -33.30
N SER A 34 22.47 -7.63 -34.60
CA SER A 34 23.82 -7.61 -35.18
C SER A 34 24.47 -6.23 -35.06
N ARG A 35 23.67 -5.16 -34.95
CA ARG A 35 24.15 -3.78 -34.76
C ARG A 35 24.23 -3.35 -33.29
N SER A 36 23.21 -3.65 -32.48
CA SER A 36 23.16 -3.29 -31.05
C SER A 36 22.06 -4.05 -30.30
N ARG A 37 22.45 -4.74 -29.21
CA ARG A 37 21.49 -5.38 -28.28
C ARG A 37 20.53 -4.37 -27.63
N ALA A 38 20.99 -3.15 -27.36
CA ALA A 38 20.17 -2.12 -26.72
C ALA A 38 19.07 -1.61 -27.67
N ARG A 39 19.39 -1.39 -28.96
CA ARG A 39 18.37 -1.02 -29.97
C ARG A 39 17.38 -2.14 -30.22
N ALA A 40 17.85 -3.38 -30.29
CA ALA A 40 16.96 -4.53 -30.44
C ALA A 40 16.01 -4.68 -29.24
N LEU A 41 16.47 -4.38 -28.03
CA LEU A 41 15.61 -4.34 -26.85
C LEU A 41 14.60 -3.20 -26.91
N TRP A 42 15.04 -1.97 -27.21
CA TRP A 42 14.17 -0.81 -27.35
C TRP A 42 13.10 -1.01 -28.42
N PHE A 43 13.45 -1.58 -29.56
CA PHE A 43 12.52 -1.91 -30.63
C PHE A 43 11.48 -2.95 -30.20
N ALA A 44 11.91 -4.03 -29.52
CA ALA A 44 10.97 -5.00 -28.96
C ALA A 44 10.02 -4.36 -27.93
N MET A 45 10.53 -3.41 -27.15
CA MET A 45 9.77 -2.71 -26.13
C MET A 45 8.80 -1.69 -26.75
N SER A 46 9.21 -0.96 -27.78
CA SER A 46 8.34 -0.02 -28.51
C SER A 46 7.22 -0.76 -29.22
N LEU A 47 7.52 -1.92 -29.82
CA LEU A 47 6.50 -2.82 -30.34
C LEU A 47 5.57 -3.24 -29.20
N ALA A 48 6.07 -3.80 -28.10
CA ALA A 48 5.23 -4.25 -26.99
C ALA A 48 4.34 -3.15 -26.36
N LEU A 49 4.77 -1.88 -26.43
CA LEU A 49 4.07 -0.72 -25.88
C LEU A 49 3.19 0.02 -26.90
N SER A 50 3.29 -0.30 -28.20
CA SER A 50 2.49 0.35 -29.24
C SER A 50 0.98 0.11 -29.02
N PRO A 51 0.12 1.05 -29.44
CA PRO A 51 -1.33 0.84 -29.40
C PRO A 51 -1.72 -0.40 -30.22
N PRO A 52 -2.81 -1.09 -29.83
CA PRO A 52 -3.27 -2.28 -30.53
C PRO A 52 -3.89 -1.93 -31.89
N VAL A 53 -3.80 -2.88 -32.82
CA VAL A 53 -4.34 -2.75 -34.18
C VAL A 53 -5.87 -2.72 -34.13
N GLU A 54 -6.47 -1.84 -34.93
CA GLU A 54 -7.90 -1.76 -35.13
C GLU A 54 -8.40 -3.00 -35.87
N ASP A 55 -9.56 -3.54 -35.48
CA ASP A 55 -10.17 -4.62 -36.25
C ASP A 55 -10.71 -4.12 -37.60
N GLU A 56 -11.24 -5.04 -38.42
CA GLU A 56 -11.84 -4.73 -39.72
C GLU A 56 -12.99 -3.70 -39.64
N HIS A 57 -13.45 -3.33 -38.44
CA HIS A 57 -14.54 -2.39 -38.21
C HIS A 57 -14.02 -1.06 -37.59
N GLY A 58 -12.70 -0.84 -37.56
CA GLY A 58 -12.08 0.36 -37.00
C GLY A 58 -12.20 0.43 -35.47
N VAL A 59 -12.53 -0.69 -34.81
CA VAL A 59 -12.60 -0.76 -33.35
C VAL A 59 -11.24 -1.25 -32.86
N PRO A 60 -10.47 -0.41 -32.13
CA PRO A 60 -9.25 -0.89 -31.50
C PRO A 60 -9.60 -2.03 -30.55
N ARG A 61 -9.04 -3.23 -30.79
CA ARG A 61 -9.02 -4.32 -29.81
C ARG A 61 -8.17 -3.84 -28.63
N GLY A 62 -8.79 -3.08 -27.73
CA GLY A 62 -8.08 -2.28 -26.73
C GLY A 62 -7.18 -3.16 -25.85
N TRP A 63 -6.28 -2.54 -25.08
CA TRP A 63 -5.47 -3.20 -24.05
C TRP A 63 -6.25 -4.16 -23.13
N ARG A 64 -7.58 -4.00 -23.04
CA ARG A 64 -8.53 -4.89 -22.37
C ARG A 64 -8.63 -6.30 -22.98
N GLU A 65 -8.48 -6.45 -24.29
CA GLU A 65 -8.51 -7.72 -25.04
C GLU A 65 -7.14 -8.37 -25.19
N LEU A 66 -6.06 -7.61 -24.91
CA LEU A 66 -4.68 -8.07 -24.96
C LEU A 66 -4.02 -8.27 -23.59
N LEU A 67 -4.56 -7.61 -22.56
CA LEU A 67 -4.31 -7.89 -21.15
C LEU A 67 -5.49 -8.58 -20.42
N PRO A 68 -6.36 -9.42 -21.04
CA PRO A 68 -7.42 -10.11 -20.33
C PRO A 68 -6.78 -11.19 -19.47
N GLY A 69 -6.40 -10.81 -18.27
CA GLY A 69 -5.65 -11.68 -17.39
C GLY A 69 -4.41 -11.05 -16.80
N LEU A 70 -3.81 -10.00 -17.36
CA LEU A 70 -2.60 -9.43 -16.77
C LEU A 70 -2.93 -8.69 -15.46
N GLY A 71 -4.00 -7.90 -15.45
CA GLY A 71 -4.56 -7.38 -14.19
C GLY A 71 -5.00 -8.48 -13.23
N ARG A 72 -5.55 -9.60 -13.73
CA ARG A 72 -5.95 -10.75 -12.88
C ARG A 72 -4.76 -11.58 -12.38
N GLY A 73 -3.66 -11.60 -13.13
CA GLY A 73 -2.45 -12.39 -12.88
C GLY A 73 -1.45 -11.65 -12.01
N LEU A 74 -1.44 -10.32 -12.10
CA LEU A 74 -0.72 -9.42 -11.19
C LEU A 74 -1.49 -9.17 -9.89
N GLN A 75 -2.82 -9.27 -9.88
CA GLN A 75 -3.62 -9.05 -8.66
C GLN A 75 -3.13 -9.87 -7.45
N PRO A 76 -2.81 -11.19 -7.56
CA PRO A 76 -2.21 -11.94 -6.45
C PRO A 76 -0.87 -11.38 -6.02
N VAL A 77 0.00 -11.00 -6.97
CA VAL A 77 1.34 -10.48 -6.69
C VAL A 77 1.25 -9.13 -5.97
N LEU A 78 0.41 -8.22 -6.45
CA LEU A 78 0.17 -6.92 -5.81
C LEU A 78 -0.47 -7.08 -4.43
N ALA A 79 -1.40 -8.03 -4.25
CA ALA A 79 -1.98 -8.32 -2.95
C ALA A 79 -0.93 -8.89 -1.98
N LEU A 80 -0.03 -9.77 -2.45
CA LEU A 80 1.08 -10.28 -1.65
C LEU A 80 2.08 -9.18 -1.28
N LEU A 81 2.42 -8.28 -2.19
CA LEU A 81 3.26 -7.11 -1.89
C LEU A 81 2.61 -6.19 -0.85
N ALA A 82 1.31 -5.93 -0.97
CA ALA A 82 0.57 -5.17 0.02
C ALA A 82 0.55 -5.88 1.38
N VAL A 83 0.45 -7.22 1.39
CA VAL A 83 0.53 -8.01 2.63
C VAL A 83 1.94 -7.95 3.24
N SER A 84 3.03 -8.01 2.46
CA SER A 84 4.37 -7.87 3.03
C SER A 84 4.55 -6.54 3.75
N LEU A 85 3.99 -5.46 3.18
CA LEU A 85 3.91 -4.19 3.89
C LEU A 85 3.13 -4.38 5.18
N LEU A 86 1.87 -4.84 5.13
CA LEU A 86 1.03 -5.08 6.33
C LEU A 86 1.72 -5.95 7.41
N CYS A 87 2.52 -6.94 7.03
CA CYS A 87 3.29 -7.76 7.98
C CYS A 87 4.39 -6.95 8.67
N MET A 88 5.14 -6.12 7.93
CA MET A 88 6.05 -5.13 8.52
C MET A 88 5.31 -4.14 9.43
N LEU A 89 4.08 -3.78 9.07
CA LEU A 89 3.28 -2.85 9.87
C LEU A 89 2.88 -3.48 11.21
N ALA A 90 2.48 -4.74 11.16
CA ALA A 90 2.01 -5.45 12.33
C ALA A 90 3.13 -5.69 13.37
N THR A 91 4.41 -5.72 12.96
CA THR A 91 5.53 -5.80 13.91
C THR A 91 5.84 -4.48 14.57
N GLY A 92 5.65 -3.36 13.87
CA GLY A 92 5.66 -2.02 14.47
C GLY A 92 4.61 -1.87 15.57
N ALA A 93 3.43 -2.47 15.39
CA ALA A 93 2.37 -2.49 16.40
C ALA A 93 2.80 -3.15 17.72
N VAL A 94 3.58 -4.23 17.63
CA VAL A 94 4.12 -4.93 18.81
C VAL A 94 5.06 -4.01 19.59
N ARG A 95 5.89 -3.22 18.90
CA ARG A 95 6.81 -2.26 19.54
C ARG A 95 6.11 -1.16 20.31
N ILE A 96 4.89 -0.79 19.95
CA ILE A 96 4.15 0.25 20.68
C ILE A 96 3.74 -0.24 22.07
N GLY A 97 3.39 -1.53 22.20
CA GLY A 97 3.15 -2.13 23.52
C GLY A 97 4.39 -2.01 24.41
N ASP A 98 5.56 -2.35 23.85
CA ASP A 98 6.85 -2.21 24.53
C ASP A 98 7.19 -0.74 24.86
N LEU A 99 6.91 0.20 23.96
CA LEU A 99 7.15 1.64 24.18
C LEU A 99 6.24 2.21 25.26
N LEU A 100 4.96 1.84 25.29
CA LEU A 100 4.01 2.28 26.31
C LEU A 100 4.38 1.72 27.68
N LEU A 101 4.73 0.42 27.76
CA LEU A 101 5.28 -0.18 28.97
C LEU A 101 6.60 0.48 29.36
N GLY A 102 7.43 0.80 28.37
CA GLY A 102 8.68 1.52 28.52
C GLY A 102 8.48 2.88 29.15
N HIS A 103 7.54 3.71 28.65
CA HIS A 103 7.24 5.03 29.23
C HIS A 103 6.69 4.93 30.67
N VAL A 104 5.85 3.94 30.95
CA VAL A 104 5.35 3.71 32.32
C VAL A 104 6.48 3.28 33.26
N GLN A 105 7.49 2.56 32.75
CA GLN A 105 8.61 2.04 33.55
C GLN A 105 9.86 2.94 33.58
N GLU A 106 10.10 3.77 32.56
CA GLU A 106 11.22 4.72 32.44
C GLU A 106 11.04 5.88 33.42
N GLN A 107 9.80 6.22 33.81
CA GLN A 107 9.56 7.12 34.95
C GLN A 107 10.16 6.58 36.27
N GLN A 108 10.60 5.31 36.33
CA GLN A 108 11.11 4.69 37.55
C GLN A 108 12.60 4.29 37.51
N SER A 109 13.32 4.35 36.38
CA SER A 109 14.76 4.03 36.37
C SER A 109 15.54 4.66 35.22
N LEU A 110 16.45 5.59 35.53
CA LEU A 110 17.37 6.24 34.58
C LEU A 110 18.57 5.35 34.16
N SER A 111 18.59 4.05 34.46
CA SER A 111 19.71 3.19 34.06
C SER A 111 19.52 2.71 32.60
N PRO A 112 20.46 3.02 31.69
CA PRO A 112 20.39 2.60 30.29
C PRO A 112 20.61 1.09 30.08
N ILE A 113 21.01 0.36 31.12
CA ILE A 113 21.20 -1.10 31.09
C ILE A 113 20.32 -1.74 32.16
N ARG A 114 19.30 -2.49 31.72
CA ARG A 114 18.59 -3.45 32.57
C ARG A 114 19.13 -4.85 32.27
N THR A 115 19.77 -5.45 33.26
CA THR A 115 20.17 -6.88 33.26
C THR A 115 19.02 -7.79 33.66
N ASP A 116 17.96 -7.24 34.25
CA ASP A 116 16.84 -8.02 34.76
C ASP A 116 15.87 -8.40 33.64
N PHE A 117 15.40 -9.65 33.65
CA PHE A 117 14.41 -10.15 32.73
C PHE A 117 13.04 -9.54 33.03
N ASN A 118 12.51 -8.73 32.11
CA ASN A 118 11.21 -8.08 32.28
C ASN A 118 10.09 -9.00 31.77
N TRP A 119 9.58 -9.86 32.66
CA TRP A 119 8.51 -10.82 32.34
C TRP A 119 7.28 -10.18 31.70
N VAL A 120 6.89 -8.98 32.14
CA VAL A 120 5.70 -8.28 31.63
C VAL A 120 5.93 -7.82 30.19
N ALA A 121 7.04 -7.12 29.93
CA ALA A 121 7.35 -6.65 28.58
C ALA A 121 7.50 -7.83 27.61
N ASN A 122 8.31 -8.83 27.96
CA ASN A 122 8.51 -10.02 27.12
C ASN A 122 7.21 -10.80 26.89
N GLY A 123 6.37 -10.93 27.91
CA GLY A 123 5.06 -11.56 27.80
C GLY A 123 4.13 -10.82 26.83
N VAL A 124 4.10 -9.49 26.89
CA VAL A 124 3.32 -8.66 25.97
C VAL A 124 3.86 -8.77 24.54
N THR A 125 5.17 -8.61 24.33
CA THR A 125 5.81 -8.76 23.02
C THR A 125 5.47 -10.13 22.39
N PHE A 126 5.64 -11.21 23.16
CA PHE A 126 5.37 -12.57 22.70
C PHE A 126 3.89 -12.79 22.36
N CYS A 127 2.98 -12.39 23.25
CA CYS A 127 1.54 -12.52 23.02
C CYS A 127 1.08 -11.72 21.80
N SER A 128 1.60 -10.51 21.62
CA SER A 128 1.29 -9.67 20.46
C SER A 128 1.83 -10.27 19.16
N LEU A 129 3.08 -10.76 19.14
CA LEU A 129 3.62 -11.47 17.98
C LEU A 129 2.81 -12.71 17.64
N LEU A 130 2.42 -13.50 18.64
CA LEU A 130 1.60 -14.70 18.45
C LEU A 130 0.23 -14.33 17.87
N ALA A 131 -0.44 -13.32 18.42
CA ALA A 131 -1.74 -12.87 17.94
C ALA A 131 -1.68 -12.40 16.48
N VAL A 132 -0.65 -11.63 16.13
CA VAL A 132 -0.40 -11.15 14.76
C VAL A 132 -0.06 -12.32 13.82
N ALA A 133 0.75 -13.28 14.26
CA ALA A 133 1.08 -14.49 13.50
C ALA A 133 -0.17 -15.35 13.22
N VAL A 134 -1.07 -15.51 14.19
CA VAL A 134 -2.34 -16.21 14.01
C VAL A 134 -3.26 -15.47 13.03
N LEU A 135 -3.40 -14.15 13.20
CA LEU A 135 -4.22 -13.31 12.31
C LEU A 135 -3.71 -13.33 10.87
N SER A 136 -2.40 -13.26 10.68
CA SER A 136 -1.77 -13.33 9.35
C SER A 136 -1.96 -14.71 8.72
N GLY A 137 -1.86 -15.80 9.48
CA GLY A 137 -2.19 -17.15 9.00
C GLY A 137 -3.64 -17.28 8.56
N TRP A 138 -4.59 -16.70 9.31
CA TRP A 138 -6.00 -16.65 8.92
C TRP A 138 -6.22 -15.85 7.62
N LEU A 139 -5.60 -14.67 7.53
CA LEU A 139 -5.66 -13.81 6.33
C LEU A 139 -5.05 -14.53 5.11
N GLY A 140 -3.93 -15.23 5.30
CA GLY A 140 -3.27 -16.04 4.28
C GLY A 140 -4.20 -17.11 3.74
N GLY A 141 -4.87 -17.87 4.61
CA GLY A 141 -5.86 -18.87 4.18
C GLY A 141 -7.03 -18.26 3.39
N LEU A 142 -7.54 -17.11 3.84
CA LEU A 142 -8.64 -16.40 3.17
C LEU A 142 -8.24 -15.88 1.79
N LEU A 143 -7.07 -15.24 1.68
CA LEU A 143 -6.56 -14.70 0.42
C LEU A 143 -6.14 -15.82 -0.53
N GLY A 144 -5.49 -16.88 -0.04
CA GLY A 144 -5.09 -18.03 -0.86
C GLY A 144 -6.30 -18.71 -1.49
N GLY A 145 -7.39 -18.87 -0.74
CA GLY A 145 -8.63 -19.45 -1.26
C GLY A 145 -9.35 -18.58 -2.31
N ARG A 146 -9.00 -17.30 -2.45
CA ARG A 146 -9.68 -16.34 -3.34
C ARG A 146 -8.80 -15.80 -4.48
N LEU A 147 -7.50 -15.73 -4.26
CA LEU A 147 -6.51 -15.05 -5.10
C LEU A 147 -5.30 -15.97 -5.32
N GLY A 148 -5.51 -17.23 -5.70
CA GLY A 148 -4.42 -18.14 -6.06
C GLY A 148 -3.64 -17.64 -7.28
N VAL A 149 -2.34 -17.91 -7.32
CA VAL A 149 -1.44 -17.56 -8.42
C VAL A 149 -1.64 -18.56 -9.57
N SER A 150 -2.69 -18.36 -10.37
CA SER A 150 -3.13 -19.32 -11.39
C SER A 150 -2.08 -19.65 -12.45
N TRP A 151 -1.24 -18.68 -12.83
CA TRP A 151 -0.16 -18.90 -13.80
C TRP A 151 0.94 -19.80 -13.25
N ALA A 152 1.21 -19.75 -11.94
CA ALA A 152 2.20 -20.62 -11.31
C ALA A 152 1.76 -22.09 -11.36
N HIS A 153 0.45 -22.35 -11.45
CA HIS A 153 -0.10 -23.70 -11.54
C HIS A 153 0.17 -24.41 -12.86
N ARG A 154 0.49 -23.68 -13.93
CA ARG A 154 0.78 -24.24 -15.26
C ARG A 154 2.25 -24.66 -15.44
N THR A 155 3.09 -24.44 -14.43
CA THR A 155 4.51 -24.80 -14.47
C THR A 155 4.75 -26.22 -13.93
N ARG A 156 6.00 -26.70 -13.96
CA ARG A 156 6.41 -27.99 -13.33
C ARG A 156 6.09 -28.06 -11.83
N LEU A 157 5.86 -26.92 -11.17
CA LEU A 157 5.46 -26.85 -9.76
C LEU A 157 3.99 -27.27 -9.54
N GLY A 158 3.19 -27.30 -10.61
CA GLY A 158 1.78 -27.65 -10.60
C GLY A 158 1.01 -26.87 -9.54
N THR A 159 0.14 -27.57 -8.83
CA THR A 159 -0.72 -26.99 -7.80
C THR A 159 0.02 -26.46 -6.56
N ALA A 160 1.34 -26.68 -6.43
CA ALA A 160 2.17 -26.07 -5.39
C ALA A 160 2.79 -24.72 -5.80
N GLY A 161 2.61 -24.27 -7.06
CA GLY A 161 3.20 -23.03 -7.55
C GLY A 161 2.90 -21.80 -6.69
N SER A 162 1.66 -21.62 -6.22
CA SER A 162 1.29 -20.53 -5.32
C SER A 162 2.03 -20.55 -3.97
N ALA A 163 2.35 -21.74 -3.44
CA ALA A 163 3.10 -21.89 -2.19
C ALA A 163 4.59 -21.59 -2.33
N VAL A 164 5.12 -21.69 -3.55
CA VAL A 164 6.51 -21.33 -3.88
C VAL A 164 6.62 -19.83 -4.18
N VAL A 165 5.67 -19.26 -4.91
CA VAL A 165 5.74 -17.85 -5.33
C VAL A 165 5.45 -16.90 -4.16
N ALA A 166 4.52 -17.23 -3.27
CA ALA A 166 4.11 -16.32 -2.20
C ALA A 166 5.24 -15.90 -1.26
N PRO A 167 6.07 -16.81 -0.70
CA PRO A 167 7.20 -16.42 0.14
C PRO A 167 8.23 -15.54 -0.60
N LEU A 168 8.49 -15.79 -1.88
CA LEU A 168 9.44 -14.97 -2.68
C LEU A 168 8.92 -13.54 -2.90
N VAL A 169 7.62 -13.39 -3.16
CA VAL A 169 7.00 -12.06 -3.32
C VAL A 169 7.00 -11.33 -1.98
N LEU A 170 6.65 -12.02 -0.89
CA LEU A 170 6.68 -11.44 0.46
C LEU A 170 8.09 -11.05 0.87
N ALA A 171 9.08 -11.91 0.60
CA ALA A 171 10.49 -11.64 0.83
C ALA A 171 10.94 -10.39 0.05
N THR A 172 10.61 -10.30 -1.24
CA THR A 172 10.91 -9.12 -2.04
C THR A 172 10.28 -7.86 -1.44
N GLY A 173 9.01 -7.92 -1.05
CA GLY A 173 8.32 -6.76 -0.46
C GLY A 173 8.87 -6.34 0.90
N VAL A 174 9.17 -7.28 1.80
CA VAL A 174 9.83 -7.01 3.09
C VAL A 174 11.24 -6.47 2.87
N GLY A 175 11.99 -7.05 1.94
CA GLY A 175 13.35 -6.63 1.59
C GLY A 175 13.41 -5.22 1.01
N LEU A 176 12.48 -4.87 0.12
CA LEU A 176 12.35 -3.50 -0.41
C LEU A 176 11.96 -2.52 0.70
N ALA A 177 10.98 -2.88 1.55
CA ALA A 177 10.55 -2.03 2.65
C ALA A 177 11.67 -1.78 3.67
N THR A 178 12.38 -2.83 4.08
CA THR A 178 13.54 -2.72 4.99
C THR A 178 14.67 -1.92 4.37
N SER A 179 15.06 -2.23 3.13
CA SER A 179 16.13 -1.49 2.43
C SER A 179 15.84 -0.01 2.36
N ALA A 180 14.59 0.33 2.08
CA ALA A 180 14.15 1.71 2.01
C ALA A 180 14.12 2.37 3.39
N ILE A 181 13.67 1.69 4.46
CA ILE A 181 13.64 2.24 5.83
C ILE A 181 15.04 2.65 6.29
N TYR A 182 16.06 1.92 5.82
CA TYR A 182 17.45 2.17 6.17
C TYR A 182 18.25 2.84 5.02
N ALA A 183 17.59 3.39 4.00
CA ALA A 183 18.26 3.86 2.78
C ALA A 183 19.06 5.18 2.92
N PRO A 184 18.78 6.11 3.83
CA PRO A 184 19.65 7.29 3.95
C PRO A 184 19.91 7.75 5.39
N ASP A 185 21.17 7.59 5.80
CA ASP A 185 21.91 8.60 6.58
C ASP A 185 23.35 8.68 6.02
N TYR A 186 23.47 8.60 4.68
CA TYR A 186 24.74 8.54 3.95
C TYR A 186 25.51 9.87 3.94
N GLU A 187 24.89 10.98 4.35
CA GLU A 187 25.55 12.30 4.42
C GLU A 187 26.28 12.55 5.75
N ASN A 188 26.00 11.75 6.79
CA ASN A 188 26.80 11.78 8.02
C ASN A 188 27.99 10.83 7.89
N ASP A 189 29.04 11.27 7.20
CA ASP A 189 30.33 10.58 7.02
C ASP A 189 31.00 10.09 8.33
N SER A 190 30.51 10.53 9.50
CA SER A 190 31.08 10.22 10.81
C SER A 190 30.41 9.07 11.57
N THR A 191 29.22 8.59 11.18
CA THR A 191 28.62 7.42 11.81
C THR A 191 28.83 6.23 10.89
N THR A 192 29.57 5.22 11.35
CA THR A 192 29.54 3.90 10.73
C THR A 192 28.11 3.39 10.80
N VAL A 193 27.31 3.72 9.80
CA VAL A 193 25.91 3.28 9.70
C VAL A 193 25.97 1.78 9.62
N TRP A 194 25.66 1.12 10.74
CA TRP A 194 25.53 -0.33 10.85
C TRP A 194 24.64 -0.78 9.69
N GLN A 195 25.28 -1.46 8.72
CA GLN A 195 24.69 -1.64 7.40
C GLN A 195 23.31 -2.25 7.50
N VAL A 196 22.41 -1.68 6.70
CA VAL A 196 21.09 -2.22 6.32
C VAL A 196 21.14 -3.74 6.28
N GLN A 197 20.25 -4.38 7.04
CA GLN A 197 19.99 -5.83 6.95
C GLN A 197 19.94 -6.22 5.47
N PRO A 198 20.88 -7.02 4.97
CA PRO A 198 21.04 -7.14 3.53
C PRO A 198 19.81 -7.79 2.89
N LEU A 199 19.39 -7.31 1.72
CA LEU A 199 18.30 -7.88 0.93
C LEU A 199 18.42 -9.41 0.78
N TRP A 200 19.65 -9.92 0.72
CA TRP A 200 19.94 -11.35 0.59
C TRP A 200 19.49 -12.19 1.81
N VAL A 201 19.43 -11.63 3.02
CA VAL A 201 18.90 -12.30 4.22
C VAL A 201 17.42 -12.61 4.05
N VAL A 202 16.65 -11.61 3.63
CA VAL A 202 15.21 -11.75 3.42
C VAL A 202 14.93 -12.69 2.24
N LEU A 203 15.74 -12.64 1.19
CA LEU A 203 15.66 -13.58 0.08
C LEU A 203 16.00 -15.01 0.50
N ALA A 204 16.95 -15.22 1.40
CA ALA A 204 17.27 -16.53 1.95
C ALA A 204 16.05 -17.13 2.67
N TRP A 205 15.36 -16.35 3.51
CA TRP A 205 14.07 -16.77 4.07
C TRP A 205 13.06 -17.12 2.98
N GLY A 206 12.94 -16.28 1.94
CA GLY A 206 12.04 -16.51 0.81
C GLY A 206 12.29 -17.88 0.16
N VAL A 207 13.56 -18.22 -0.12
CA VAL A 207 13.94 -19.51 -0.71
C VAL A 207 13.61 -20.68 0.22
N LEU A 208 13.96 -20.58 1.50
CA LEU A 208 13.69 -21.63 2.50
C LEU A 208 12.18 -21.85 2.68
N ALA A 209 11.41 -20.78 2.84
CA ALA A 209 9.97 -20.80 3.01
C ALA A 209 9.25 -21.31 1.75
N SER A 210 9.78 -21.05 0.55
CA SER A 210 9.26 -21.61 -0.71
C SER A 210 9.47 -23.13 -0.80
N GLY A 211 10.66 -23.62 -0.43
CA GLY A 211 10.93 -25.05 -0.33
C GLY A 211 10.01 -25.73 0.67
N LEU A 212 9.83 -25.12 1.84
CA LEU A 212 8.91 -25.57 2.87
C LEU A 212 7.43 -25.56 2.42
N GLY A 213 6.98 -24.49 1.77
CA GLY A 213 5.62 -24.39 1.25
C GLY A 213 5.29 -25.49 0.26
N TRP A 214 6.27 -25.84 -0.61
CA TRP A 214 6.14 -26.95 -1.56
C TRP A 214 6.02 -28.31 -0.87
N THR A 215 6.87 -28.60 0.12
CA THR A 215 6.83 -29.88 0.87
C THR A 215 5.54 -29.99 1.69
N VAL A 216 5.14 -28.92 2.39
CA VAL A 216 3.88 -28.84 3.16
C VAL A 216 2.66 -29.11 2.28
N VAL A 217 2.59 -28.51 1.09
CA VAL A 217 1.49 -28.77 0.14
C VAL A 217 1.48 -30.23 -0.33
N ARG A 218 2.65 -30.82 -0.60
CA ARG A 218 2.75 -32.24 -0.99
C ARG A 218 2.27 -33.19 0.11
N VAL A 219 2.74 -33.00 1.34
CA VAL A 219 2.36 -33.83 2.50
C VAL A 219 0.87 -33.65 2.83
N ALA A 220 0.35 -32.42 2.73
CA ALA A 220 -1.08 -32.19 2.93
C ALA A 220 -1.94 -32.92 1.88
N ARG A 221 -1.44 -33.01 0.64
CA ARG A 221 -2.11 -33.73 -0.45
C ARG A 221 -2.03 -35.25 -0.34
N SER A 222 -0.98 -35.79 0.28
CA SER A 222 -0.87 -37.23 0.52
C SER A 222 -1.79 -37.71 1.65
N GLY A 223 -2.80 -36.93 2.05
CA GLY A 223 -3.75 -37.28 3.12
C GLY A 223 -3.20 -37.14 4.53
N ARG A 224 -2.08 -36.43 4.73
CA ARG A 224 -1.40 -36.30 6.04
C ARG A 224 -1.43 -34.86 6.58
N PRO A 225 -2.60 -34.29 6.93
CA PRO A 225 -2.72 -32.88 7.32
C PRO A 225 -2.01 -32.55 8.64
N ALA A 226 -1.96 -33.48 9.60
CA ALA A 226 -1.26 -33.29 10.87
C ALA A 226 0.26 -33.14 10.66
N TRP A 227 0.86 -34.01 9.84
CA TRP A 227 2.27 -33.93 9.46
C TRP A 227 2.58 -32.66 8.68
N ALA A 228 1.69 -32.23 7.77
CA ALA A 228 1.86 -30.97 7.06
C ALA A 228 1.84 -29.76 8.01
N ALA A 229 0.99 -29.78 9.04
CA ALA A 229 0.95 -28.73 10.07
C ALA A 229 2.19 -28.73 10.95
N ALA A 230 2.64 -29.91 11.41
CA ALA A 230 3.87 -30.05 12.18
C ALA A 230 5.10 -29.56 11.37
N LEU A 231 5.19 -29.98 10.10
CA LEU A 231 6.25 -29.54 9.18
C LEU A 231 6.21 -28.03 8.95
N ALA A 232 5.02 -27.45 8.78
CA ALA A 232 4.84 -26.01 8.60
C ALA A 232 5.34 -25.21 9.81
N VAL A 233 5.02 -25.65 11.04
CA VAL A 233 5.46 -24.99 12.27
C VAL A 233 6.96 -25.16 12.48
N MET A 234 7.45 -26.41 12.52
CA MET A 234 8.86 -26.69 12.81
C MET A 234 9.79 -26.18 11.71
N GLY A 235 9.43 -26.41 10.45
CA GLY A 235 10.20 -25.92 9.32
C GLY A 235 10.16 -24.39 9.20
N GLY A 236 9.05 -23.75 9.59
CA GLY A 236 8.93 -22.30 9.60
C GLY A 236 9.85 -21.68 10.65
N LEU A 237 9.85 -22.23 11.87
CA LEU A 237 10.76 -21.81 12.94
C LEU A 237 12.23 -22.02 12.55
N LEU A 238 12.55 -23.18 11.97
CA LEU A 238 13.92 -23.46 11.49
C LEU A 238 14.36 -22.49 10.39
N ALA A 239 13.47 -22.15 9.45
CA ALA A 239 13.78 -21.18 8.40
C ALA A 239 14.06 -19.79 8.99
N LEU A 240 13.33 -19.38 10.02
CA LEU A 240 13.56 -18.11 10.72
C LEU A 240 14.86 -18.12 11.53
N GLU A 241 15.18 -19.22 12.20
CA GLU A 241 16.44 -19.41 12.93
C GLU A 241 17.63 -19.29 11.98
N VAL A 242 17.61 -20.03 10.85
CA VAL A 242 18.66 -19.95 9.83
C VAL A 242 18.78 -18.53 9.31
N THR A 243 17.66 -17.85 9.04
CA THR A 243 17.66 -16.47 8.54
C THR A 243 18.27 -15.50 9.57
N ALA A 244 17.90 -15.63 10.85
CA ALA A 244 18.42 -14.78 11.92
C ALA A 244 19.91 -15.04 12.18
N ALA A 245 20.35 -16.29 12.18
CA ALA A 245 21.76 -16.63 12.33
C ALA A 245 22.60 -16.08 11.18
N VAL A 246 22.10 -16.22 9.95
CA VAL A 246 22.71 -15.69 8.73
C VAL A 246 22.79 -14.16 8.76
N ALA A 247 21.75 -13.49 9.25
CA ALA A 247 21.72 -12.04 9.45
C ALA A 247 22.65 -11.57 10.57
N GLY A 248 22.69 -12.31 11.67
CA GLY A 248 23.46 -12.01 12.88
C GLY A 248 24.94 -12.27 12.74
N TRP A 249 25.34 -13.18 11.84
CA TRP A 249 26.75 -13.52 11.65
C TRP A 249 27.67 -12.32 11.32
N PRO A 250 27.39 -11.49 10.29
CA PRO A 250 28.21 -10.31 10.03
C PRO A 250 28.08 -9.25 11.13
N LEU A 251 26.90 -9.09 11.71
CA LEU A 251 26.62 -8.07 12.73
C LEU A 251 27.30 -8.37 14.06
N ALA A 252 27.35 -9.65 14.48
CA ALA A 252 28.09 -10.10 15.65
C ALA A 252 29.58 -9.76 15.50
N ALA A 253 30.15 -10.04 14.32
CA ALA A 253 31.56 -9.73 14.04
C ALA A 253 31.84 -8.22 14.07
N GLN A 254 30.96 -7.41 13.48
CA GLN A 254 31.08 -5.94 13.52
C GLN A 254 30.94 -5.39 14.96
N ALA A 255 30.11 -6.02 15.79
CA ALA A 255 29.91 -5.67 17.20
C ALA A 255 31.01 -6.17 18.15
N GLY A 256 32.06 -6.83 17.63
CA GLY A 256 33.10 -7.45 18.46
C GLY A 256 32.60 -8.63 19.30
N LEU A 257 31.46 -9.23 18.94
CA LEU A 257 30.88 -10.41 19.59
C LEU A 257 31.34 -11.69 18.89
N GLY A 258 31.35 -12.80 19.64
CA GLY A 258 31.57 -14.13 19.06
C GLY A 258 30.50 -14.47 18.03
N ARG A 259 30.92 -15.04 16.89
CA ARG A 259 30.00 -15.44 15.79
C ARG A 259 29.03 -16.56 16.20
N ASP A 260 29.42 -17.35 17.20
CA ASP A 260 28.59 -18.36 17.86
C ASP A 260 27.34 -17.76 18.51
N THR A 261 27.40 -16.49 18.92
CA THR A 261 26.22 -15.82 19.48
C THR A 261 25.07 -15.76 18.47
N ALA A 262 25.32 -15.74 17.15
CA ALA A 262 24.30 -15.54 16.11
C ALA A 262 23.10 -16.50 16.20
N VAL A 263 23.31 -17.73 16.70
CA VAL A 263 22.25 -18.76 16.85
C VAL A 263 21.29 -18.44 18.01
N SER A 264 21.61 -17.48 18.87
CA SER A 264 20.71 -17.03 19.94
C SER A 264 19.79 -15.88 19.51
N TRP A 265 19.98 -15.33 18.31
CA TRP A 265 19.36 -14.05 17.97
C TRP A 265 17.90 -14.19 17.58
N PHE A 266 17.48 -15.30 16.94
CA PHE A 266 16.06 -15.53 16.69
C PHE A 266 15.24 -15.60 17.99
N PRO A 267 15.59 -16.43 19.00
CA PRO A 267 14.90 -16.41 20.29
C PRO A 267 14.87 -15.02 20.93
N LEU A 268 15.98 -14.27 20.87
CA LEU A 268 16.03 -12.91 21.42
C LEU A 268 15.10 -11.94 20.67
N THR A 269 14.89 -12.10 19.37
CA THR A 269 13.93 -11.28 18.63
C THR A 269 12.47 -11.51 19.07
N LEU A 270 12.17 -12.61 19.76
CA LEU A 270 10.83 -12.87 20.33
C LEU A 270 10.61 -12.15 21.66
N THR A 271 11.69 -11.67 22.28
CA THR A 271 11.66 -10.91 23.54
C THR A 271 11.64 -9.40 23.27
N SER A 272 11.38 -8.61 24.31
CA SER A 272 11.42 -7.14 24.24
C SER A 272 12.85 -6.64 24.02
N ASP A 273 13.00 -5.62 23.16
CA ASP A 273 14.29 -5.05 22.76
C ASP A 273 15.11 -4.51 23.96
N ARG A 274 14.44 -4.14 25.07
CA ARG A 274 15.05 -3.56 26.28
C ARG A 274 14.90 -4.42 27.55
N GLY A 275 14.28 -5.59 27.45
CA GLY A 275 13.84 -6.39 28.60
C GLY A 275 14.26 -7.85 28.57
N SER A 276 15.09 -8.25 27.62
CA SER A 276 15.45 -9.67 27.39
C SER A 276 16.27 -10.30 28.51
N GLY A 277 16.91 -9.50 29.38
CA GLY A 277 17.81 -10.00 30.44
C GLY A 277 19.10 -10.67 29.94
N VAL A 278 19.28 -10.81 28.62
CA VAL A 278 20.45 -11.45 28.01
C VAL A 278 21.39 -10.39 27.47
N VAL A 279 22.60 -10.33 28.02
CA VAL A 279 23.63 -9.33 27.69
C VAL A 279 24.84 -10.02 27.07
N PHE A 280 25.11 -9.75 25.79
CA PHE A 280 26.36 -10.10 25.12
C PHE A 280 27.16 -8.83 24.84
N GLY A 281 28.31 -8.68 25.50
CA GLY A 281 29.21 -7.53 25.32
C GLY A 281 28.57 -6.16 25.59
N ARG A 282 29.33 -5.10 25.28
CA ARG A 282 28.86 -3.71 25.34
C ARG A 282 29.27 -3.00 24.05
N VAL A 283 28.40 -2.14 23.53
CA VAL A 283 28.73 -1.21 22.45
C VAL A 283 29.25 0.09 23.07
N GLU A 284 30.08 0.86 22.35
CA GLU A 284 30.71 2.11 22.84
C GLU A 284 29.73 3.13 23.45
N GLN A 285 28.44 3.05 23.11
CA GLN A 285 27.37 3.91 23.65
C GLN A 285 26.76 3.40 24.98
N GLY A 286 27.35 2.38 25.62
CA GLY A 286 26.87 1.84 26.89
C GLY A 286 25.68 0.88 26.78
N PHE A 287 25.13 0.64 25.59
CA PHE A 287 24.10 -0.38 25.37
C PHE A 287 24.70 -1.79 25.41
N ALA A 288 23.92 -2.76 25.91
CA ALA A 288 24.24 -4.18 25.75
C ALA A 288 24.29 -4.52 24.26
N GLY A 289 25.41 -5.10 23.80
CA GLY A 289 25.61 -5.45 22.39
C GLY A 289 24.46 -6.29 21.84
N SER A 290 24.04 -7.30 22.61
CA SER A 290 22.88 -8.15 22.32
C SER A 290 21.55 -7.42 22.16
N GLN A 291 21.26 -6.38 22.95
CA GLN A 291 19.97 -5.68 22.91
C GLN A 291 19.86 -4.80 21.67
N PHE A 292 20.91 -4.03 21.39
CA PHE A 292 21.00 -3.22 20.17
C PHE A 292 20.87 -4.09 18.92
N MET A 293 21.61 -5.20 18.92
CA MET A 293 21.65 -6.15 17.84
C MET A 293 20.32 -6.90 17.65
N ALA A 294 19.71 -7.39 18.72
CA ALA A 294 18.39 -8.00 18.68
C ALA A 294 17.33 -7.02 18.18
N ALA A 295 17.43 -5.72 18.49
CA ALA A 295 16.53 -4.70 17.97
C ALA A 295 16.71 -4.48 16.46
N LEU A 296 17.95 -4.52 15.96
CA LEU A 296 18.28 -4.34 14.54
C LEU A 296 17.82 -5.54 13.70
N ILE A 297 18.06 -6.76 14.17
CA ILE A 297 17.59 -8.00 13.52
C ILE A 297 16.09 -8.19 13.70
N GLY A 298 15.58 -7.80 14.87
CA GLY A 298 14.19 -7.99 15.29
C GLY A 298 13.19 -7.36 14.33
N THR A 299 13.48 -6.19 13.77
CA THR A 299 12.62 -5.55 12.76
C THR A 299 12.33 -6.49 11.59
N THR A 300 13.37 -7.08 11.02
CA THR A 300 13.27 -7.97 9.85
C THR A 300 12.72 -9.33 10.25
N VAL A 301 13.30 -9.98 11.27
CA VAL A 301 12.96 -11.34 11.67
C VAL A 301 11.53 -11.44 12.19
N ARG A 302 11.04 -10.46 12.97
CA ARG A 302 9.63 -10.42 13.40
C ARG A 302 8.70 -10.30 12.19
N ALA A 303 9.07 -9.57 11.15
CA ALA A 303 8.22 -9.42 9.97
C ALA A 303 8.14 -10.73 9.20
N LEU A 304 9.26 -11.43 9.08
CA LEU A 304 9.32 -12.77 8.50
C LEU A 304 8.56 -13.80 9.34
N LEU A 305 8.59 -13.68 10.67
CA LEU A 305 7.78 -14.49 11.58
C LEU A 305 6.29 -14.33 11.30
N VAL A 306 5.81 -13.12 11.01
CA VAL A 306 4.41 -12.86 10.61
C VAL A 306 4.14 -13.33 9.19
N CYS A 307 5.07 -13.14 8.25
CA CYS A 307 4.92 -13.60 6.87
C CYS A 307 4.87 -15.13 6.74
N THR A 308 5.53 -15.87 7.64
CA THR A 308 5.63 -17.35 7.60
C THR A 308 4.27 -18.07 7.69
N PRO A 309 3.45 -17.88 8.74
CA PRO A 309 2.13 -18.51 8.82
C PRO A 309 1.20 -18.01 7.71
N PHE A 310 1.30 -16.74 7.31
CA PHE A 310 0.57 -16.22 6.16
C PHE A 310 0.90 -16.99 4.88
N ALA A 311 2.18 -17.10 4.52
CA ALA A 311 2.62 -17.69 3.26
C ALA A 311 2.28 -19.18 3.18
N LEU A 312 2.46 -19.92 4.29
CA LEU A 312 2.14 -21.35 4.36
C LEU A 312 0.64 -21.61 4.25
N ARG A 313 -0.19 -20.83 4.97
CA ARG A 313 -1.66 -20.94 4.88
C ARG A 313 -2.18 -20.47 3.53
N TYR A 314 -1.61 -19.42 2.95
CA TYR A 314 -1.91 -18.95 1.59
C TYR A 314 -1.61 -20.03 0.56
N GLY A 315 -0.40 -20.61 0.60
CA GLY A 315 0.00 -21.69 -0.31
C GLY A 315 -0.91 -22.90 -0.22
N LEU A 316 -1.22 -23.36 1.00
CA LEU A 316 -2.15 -24.47 1.24
C LEU A 316 -3.55 -24.18 0.71
N ALA A 317 -4.12 -23.01 1.03
CA ALA A 317 -5.47 -22.65 0.59
C ALA A 317 -5.53 -22.47 -0.94
N ALA A 318 -4.58 -21.76 -1.53
CA ALA A 318 -4.48 -21.58 -2.98
C ALA A 318 -4.31 -22.90 -3.71
N SER A 319 -3.54 -23.83 -3.15
CA SER A 319 -3.35 -25.15 -3.75
C SER A 319 -4.65 -25.95 -3.85
N ARG A 320 -5.61 -25.73 -2.96
CA ARG A 320 -6.92 -26.42 -2.96
C ARG A 320 -7.88 -25.83 -3.98
N VAL A 321 -7.61 -24.64 -4.50
CA VAL A 321 -8.44 -24.01 -5.53
C VAL A 321 -8.13 -24.68 -6.86
N VAL A 322 -8.94 -25.67 -7.23
CA VAL A 322 -8.92 -26.24 -8.58
C VAL A 322 -9.44 -25.16 -9.53
N PRO A 323 -8.69 -24.78 -10.60
CA PRO A 323 -9.21 -23.94 -11.65
C PRO A 323 -10.38 -24.69 -12.30
N ARG A 324 -11.62 -24.38 -11.90
CA ARG A 324 -12.80 -24.90 -12.59
C ARG A 324 -13.05 -23.99 -13.78
N GLU A 325 -12.95 -24.55 -14.97
CA GLU A 325 -13.51 -23.94 -16.19
C GLU A 325 -15.03 -23.99 -16.06
N THR A 326 -15.60 -22.97 -15.43
CA THR A 326 -17.05 -22.80 -15.43
C THR A 326 -17.50 -22.22 -16.76
N PRO A 327 -18.39 -22.88 -17.51
CA PRO A 327 -19.12 -22.22 -18.58
C PRO A 327 -19.85 -21.02 -17.99
N VAL A 328 -19.69 -19.86 -18.62
CA VAL A 328 -20.27 -18.59 -18.17
C VAL A 328 -21.78 -18.67 -18.38
N ARG A 329 -22.51 -19.20 -17.39
CA ARG A 329 -23.95 -18.93 -17.30
C ARG A 329 -24.09 -17.51 -16.80
N LEU A 330 -24.39 -16.58 -17.71
CA LEU A 330 -24.82 -15.23 -17.40
C LEU A 330 -26.04 -15.34 -16.47
N PRO A 331 -25.93 -14.97 -15.18
CA PRO A 331 -27.12 -14.84 -14.36
C PRO A 331 -27.98 -13.76 -14.97
N ALA A 332 -29.30 -13.97 -15.04
CA ALA A 332 -30.25 -12.92 -15.39
C ALA A 332 -29.93 -11.70 -14.53
N ALA A 333 -29.41 -10.66 -15.18
CA ALA A 333 -28.85 -9.51 -14.51
C ALA A 333 -29.97 -8.82 -13.73
N ARG A 334 -29.99 -8.97 -12.41
CA ARG A 334 -30.58 -7.93 -11.58
C ARG A 334 -29.75 -6.68 -11.84
N THR A 335 -30.31 -5.79 -12.67
CA THR A 335 -29.80 -4.45 -12.90
C THR A 335 -29.80 -3.74 -11.55
N VAL A 336 -28.68 -3.87 -10.84
CA VAL A 336 -28.35 -2.91 -9.80
C VAL A 336 -28.26 -1.58 -10.55
N ASP A 337 -29.14 -0.66 -10.18
CA ASP A 337 -29.16 0.74 -10.63
C ASP A 337 -27.84 1.41 -10.23
N THR A 338 -26.77 1.05 -10.95
CA THR A 338 -25.38 1.42 -10.69
C THR A 338 -25.04 2.79 -11.27
N GLY A 339 -26.01 3.43 -11.92
CA GLY A 339 -25.88 4.73 -12.57
C GLY A 339 -26.58 5.85 -11.82
N ARG A 340 -26.51 5.94 -10.47
CA ARG A 340 -27.04 7.13 -9.80
C ARG A 340 -26.24 8.36 -10.27
N PRO A 341 -26.83 9.26 -11.08
CA PRO A 341 -26.11 10.41 -11.64
C PRO A 341 -25.49 11.28 -10.54
N MET A 342 -26.13 11.31 -9.37
CA MET A 342 -25.66 11.99 -8.17
C MET A 342 -24.28 11.53 -7.68
N VAL A 343 -23.98 10.22 -7.66
CA VAL A 343 -22.67 9.71 -7.18
C VAL A 343 -21.56 10.11 -8.14
N ARG A 344 -21.84 10.06 -9.45
CA ARG A 344 -20.90 10.48 -10.49
C ARG A 344 -20.68 11.99 -10.45
N ALA A 345 -21.74 12.78 -10.29
CA ALA A 345 -21.66 14.21 -10.12
C ALA A 345 -20.83 14.59 -8.89
N PHE A 346 -21.00 13.88 -7.78
CA PHE A 346 -20.20 14.07 -6.58
C PHE A 346 -18.72 13.73 -6.79
N GLY A 347 -18.41 12.60 -7.45
CA GLY A 347 -17.02 12.24 -7.81
C GLY A 347 -16.37 13.29 -8.73
N LEU A 348 -17.13 13.85 -9.67
CA LEU A 348 -16.65 14.93 -10.54
C LEU A 348 -16.44 16.24 -9.78
N ALA A 349 -17.36 16.61 -8.89
CA ALA A 349 -17.21 17.77 -8.02
C ALA A 349 -15.97 17.64 -7.12
N ALA A 350 -15.74 16.46 -6.53
CA ALA A 350 -14.53 16.17 -5.77
C ALA A 350 -13.26 16.28 -6.62
N THR A 351 -13.30 15.81 -7.88
CA THR A 351 -12.19 15.95 -8.82
C THR A 351 -11.87 17.41 -9.12
N VAL A 352 -12.89 18.21 -9.41
CA VAL A 352 -12.74 19.65 -9.69
C VAL A 352 -12.19 20.38 -8.47
N LEU A 353 -12.74 20.10 -7.28
CA LEU A 353 -12.26 20.65 -6.02
C LEU A 353 -10.80 20.27 -5.77
N GLY A 354 -10.42 19.02 -6.07
CA GLY A 354 -9.05 18.55 -6.02
C GLY A 354 -8.11 19.31 -6.95
N VAL A 355 -8.49 19.51 -8.21
CA VAL A 355 -7.67 20.27 -9.18
C VAL A 355 -7.51 21.73 -8.74
N VAL A 356 -8.59 22.37 -8.32
CA VAL A 356 -8.58 23.76 -7.84
C VAL A 356 -7.72 23.89 -6.59
N GLY A 357 -7.87 22.99 -5.63
CA GLY A 357 -7.10 22.99 -4.40
C GLY A 357 -5.61 22.70 -4.61
N TRP A 358 -5.27 21.75 -5.48
CA TRP A 358 -3.88 21.48 -5.86
C TRP A 358 -3.23 22.70 -6.52
N ALA A 359 -3.91 23.31 -7.50
CA ALA A 359 -3.41 24.51 -8.17
C ALA A 359 -3.26 25.69 -7.19
N ALA A 360 -4.20 25.86 -6.26
CA ALA A 360 -4.13 26.89 -5.23
C ALA A 360 -3.00 26.63 -4.22
N GLY A 361 -2.76 25.37 -3.83
CA GLY A 361 -1.65 24.98 -2.95
C GLY A 361 -0.29 25.23 -3.60
N ALA A 362 -0.16 24.92 -4.89
CA ALA A 362 1.06 25.20 -5.66
C ALA A 362 1.29 26.70 -5.84
N ALA A 363 0.26 27.46 -6.19
CA ALA A 363 0.39 28.90 -6.51
C ALA A 363 0.51 29.80 -5.27
N PHE A 364 -0.24 29.52 -4.19
CA PHE A 364 -0.35 30.40 -3.04
C PHE A 364 0.31 29.80 -1.79
N ALA A 365 -0.08 28.60 -1.37
CA ALA A 365 0.42 28.02 -0.11
C ALA A 365 1.95 27.80 -0.13
N THR A 366 2.50 27.38 -1.27
CA THR A 366 3.95 27.22 -1.44
C THR A 366 4.68 28.56 -1.38
N ALA A 367 4.18 29.57 -2.09
CA ALA A 367 4.78 30.90 -2.12
C ALA A 367 4.74 31.59 -0.74
N ASP A 368 3.61 31.51 -0.04
CA ASP A 368 3.44 32.09 1.29
C ASP A 368 4.34 31.40 2.33
N THR A 369 4.52 30.08 2.22
CA THR A 369 5.41 29.31 3.10
C THR A 369 6.88 29.65 2.86
N VAL A 370 7.30 29.80 1.59
CA VAL A 370 8.67 30.26 1.26
C VAL A 370 8.92 31.66 1.80
N ARG A 371 7.93 32.57 1.74
CA ARG A 371 8.05 33.90 2.35
C ARG A 371 8.16 33.83 3.87
N ALA A 372 7.33 33.02 4.52
CA ALA A 372 7.32 32.85 5.97
C ALA A 372 8.63 32.24 6.50
N THR A 373 9.26 31.34 5.74
CA THR A 373 10.53 30.70 6.10
C THR A 373 11.75 31.60 5.87
N ARG A 374 11.68 32.56 4.94
CA ARG A 374 12.74 33.55 4.68
C ARG A 374 12.78 34.72 5.70
N LEU A 375 11.77 34.86 6.56
CA LEU A 375 11.78 35.87 7.62
C LEU A 375 12.86 35.53 8.67
N ARG A 376 13.75 36.48 8.95
CA ARG A 376 14.78 36.37 9.99
C ARG A 376 14.08 36.11 11.33
N ASP A 377 14.52 35.10 12.08
CA ASP A 377 13.93 34.63 13.36
C ASP A 377 12.58 33.90 13.26
N SER A 378 12.22 33.42 12.06
CA SER A 378 11.01 32.62 11.87
C SER A 378 11.11 31.26 12.58
N PRO A 379 10.21 30.94 13.52
CA PRO A 379 10.11 29.57 14.06
C PRO A 379 9.67 28.57 12.98
N TYR A 380 9.27 29.06 11.81
CA TYR A 380 8.85 28.27 10.64
C TYR A 380 10.00 27.97 9.67
N ALA A 381 11.24 28.34 9.98
CA ALA A 381 12.41 27.86 9.23
C ALA A 381 12.57 26.33 9.30
N SER A 382 11.83 25.65 10.19
CA SER A 382 11.75 24.19 10.25
C SER A 382 11.09 23.65 8.97
N GLY A 383 11.65 22.56 8.43
CA GLY A 383 11.10 21.93 7.25
C GLY A 383 9.70 21.31 7.44
N GLU A 384 9.17 21.28 8.66
CA GLU A 384 7.81 20.81 8.99
C GLU A 384 6.72 21.50 8.15
N VAL A 385 6.79 22.82 7.96
CA VAL A 385 5.77 23.55 7.19
C VAL A 385 5.87 23.24 5.69
N MET A 386 7.07 23.00 5.18
CA MET A 386 7.27 22.57 3.79
C MET A 386 6.73 21.16 3.55
N VAL A 387 6.92 20.24 4.51
CA VAL A 387 6.29 18.91 4.50
C VAL A 387 4.77 19.06 4.48
N TRP A 388 4.19 19.93 5.32
CA TRP A 388 2.75 20.17 5.35
C TRP A 388 2.21 20.70 4.00
N VAL A 389 2.85 21.69 3.38
CA VAL A 389 2.45 22.19 2.05
C VAL A 389 2.51 21.07 1.01
N HIS A 390 3.57 20.27 1.02
CA HIS A 390 3.74 19.17 0.07
C HIS A 390 2.65 18.11 0.25
N GLU A 391 2.41 17.65 1.48
CA GLU A 391 1.35 16.69 1.78
C GLU A 391 -0.04 17.23 1.46
N LEU A 392 -0.30 18.52 1.70
CA LEU A 392 -1.56 19.14 1.35
C LEU A 392 -1.83 19.05 -0.16
N ARG A 393 -0.82 19.32 -0.99
CA ARG A 393 -0.92 19.18 -2.46
C ARG A 393 -1.12 17.73 -2.88
N LEU A 394 -0.37 16.79 -2.29
CA LEU A 394 -0.57 15.37 -2.51
C LEU A 394 -1.98 14.91 -2.07
N GLY A 395 -2.53 15.49 -1.00
CA GLY A 395 -3.89 15.21 -0.51
C GLY A 395 -4.94 15.61 -1.54
N PHE A 396 -4.76 16.75 -2.21
CA PHE A 396 -5.58 17.12 -3.35
C PHE A 396 -5.40 16.17 -4.55
N VAL A 397 -4.18 15.68 -4.84
CA VAL A 397 -3.95 14.65 -5.87
C VAL A 397 -4.71 13.36 -5.55
N VAL A 398 -4.72 12.93 -4.28
CA VAL A 398 -5.52 11.78 -3.82
C VAL A 398 -7.01 12.03 -4.01
N LEU A 399 -7.50 13.25 -3.72
CA LEU A 399 -8.89 13.64 -3.95
C LEU A 399 -9.27 13.61 -5.45
N ILE A 400 -8.37 14.07 -6.33
CA ILE A 400 -8.54 13.97 -7.80
C ILE A 400 -8.66 12.50 -8.21
N ALA A 401 -7.72 11.66 -7.77
CA ALA A 401 -7.67 10.25 -8.11
C ALA A 401 -8.93 9.49 -7.63
N ALA A 402 -9.31 9.68 -6.36
CA ALA A 402 -10.50 9.06 -5.78
C ALA A 402 -11.79 9.59 -6.43
N GLY A 403 -11.89 10.91 -6.68
CA GLY A 403 -13.00 11.53 -7.38
C GLY A 403 -13.19 10.97 -8.79
N LEU A 404 -12.10 10.80 -9.55
CA LEU A 404 -12.11 10.20 -10.88
C LEU A 404 -12.54 8.72 -10.84
N LEU A 405 -12.02 7.92 -9.89
CA LEU A 405 -12.47 6.53 -9.71
C LEU A 405 -13.99 6.45 -9.55
N VAL A 406 -14.56 7.37 -8.77
CA VAL A 406 -16.01 7.42 -8.48
C VAL A 406 -16.81 7.94 -9.67
N ALA A 407 -16.34 9.00 -10.33
CA ALA A 407 -16.98 9.58 -11.51
C ALA A 407 -17.03 8.58 -12.68
N MET A 408 -16.01 7.74 -12.81
CA MET A 408 -15.90 6.73 -13.85
C MET A 408 -16.48 5.37 -13.43
N ALA A 409 -16.93 5.21 -12.19
CA ALA A 409 -17.51 3.96 -11.71
C ALA A 409 -18.65 3.48 -12.63
N GLY A 410 -18.53 2.24 -13.09
CA GLY A 410 -19.48 1.63 -14.02
C GLY A 410 -19.17 1.80 -15.52
N ARG A 411 -18.08 2.50 -15.89
CA ARG A 411 -17.69 2.73 -17.30
C ARG A 411 -16.56 1.81 -17.81
N GLY A 412 -16.26 0.71 -17.13
CA GLY A 412 -15.27 -0.28 -17.60
C GLY A 412 -13.90 -0.16 -16.91
N ALA A 413 -12.83 0.03 -17.68
CA ALA A 413 -11.43 0.00 -17.19
C ALA A 413 -11.04 1.28 -16.42
N VAL A 414 -11.65 1.48 -15.26
CA VAL A 414 -11.53 2.70 -14.44
C VAL A 414 -10.17 2.84 -13.73
N LEU A 415 -9.46 1.73 -13.51
CA LEU A 415 -8.18 1.73 -12.80
C LEU A 415 -7.05 2.34 -13.63
N LEU A 416 -7.00 2.09 -14.94
CA LEU A 416 -5.88 2.53 -15.78
C LEU A 416 -5.75 4.06 -15.84
N PRO A 417 -6.83 4.84 -16.12
CA PRO A 417 -6.73 6.29 -16.11
C PRO A 417 -6.20 6.79 -14.77
N VAL A 418 -6.70 6.28 -13.64
CA VAL A 418 -6.29 6.75 -12.31
C VAL A 418 -4.85 6.37 -11.96
N ILE A 419 -4.41 5.16 -12.33
CA ILE A 419 -3.01 4.72 -12.18
C ILE A 419 -2.07 5.59 -13.03
N VAL A 420 -2.54 6.19 -14.12
CA VAL A 420 -1.74 7.12 -14.93
C VAL A 420 -1.82 8.54 -14.39
N THR A 421 -3.02 9.02 -14.03
CA THR A 421 -3.25 10.40 -13.56
C THR A 421 -2.51 10.69 -12.27
N ALA A 422 -2.59 9.80 -11.26
CA ALA A 422 -2.01 10.08 -9.95
C ALA A 422 -0.48 10.24 -10.01
N PRO A 423 0.30 9.30 -10.59
CA PRO A 423 1.75 9.48 -10.75
C PRO A 423 2.10 10.67 -11.64
N ALA A 424 1.35 10.90 -12.73
CA ALA A 424 1.61 12.05 -13.60
C ALA A 424 1.42 13.38 -12.86
N LEU A 425 0.39 13.49 -12.01
CA LEU A 425 0.17 14.69 -11.18
C LEU A 425 1.21 14.82 -10.06
N THR A 426 1.64 13.71 -9.45
CA THR A 426 2.72 13.74 -8.45
C THR A 426 4.05 14.19 -9.07
N VAL A 427 4.38 13.70 -10.27
CA VAL A 427 5.56 14.15 -11.01
C VAL A 427 5.42 15.61 -11.42
N ALA A 428 4.25 16.02 -11.92
CA ALA A 428 3.98 17.42 -12.24
C ALA A 428 4.12 18.33 -11.01
N ASP A 429 3.65 17.91 -9.84
CA ASP A 429 3.80 18.64 -8.58
C ASP A 429 5.28 18.80 -8.18
N ALA A 430 6.07 17.73 -8.29
CA ALA A 430 7.50 17.77 -8.04
C ALA A 430 8.21 18.72 -9.03
N LEU A 431 7.88 18.66 -10.32
CA LEU A 431 8.46 19.54 -11.34
C LEU A 431 8.08 21.00 -11.16
N VAL A 432 6.82 21.29 -10.81
CA VAL A 432 6.35 22.65 -10.50
C VAL A 432 7.10 23.24 -9.32
N SER A 433 7.38 22.40 -8.31
CA SER A 433 8.18 22.79 -7.14
C SER A 433 9.63 23.06 -7.52
N ALA A 434 10.26 22.14 -8.27
CA ALA A 434 11.65 22.21 -8.69
C ALA A 434 11.96 23.38 -9.63
N ALA A 435 10.99 23.76 -10.46
CA ALA A 435 11.14 24.89 -11.39
C ALA A 435 11.15 26.26 -10.70
N ASN A 436 11.05 26.31 -9.36
CA ASN A 436 10.98 27.54 -8.57
C ASN A 436 9.96 28.55 -9.13
N LEU A 437 8.83 28.06 -9.67
CA LEU A 437 7.75 28.90 -10.19
C LEU A 437 7.22 29.88 -9.12
N HIS A 438 7.49 29.61 -7.84
CA HIS A 438 7.20 30.51 -6.72
C HIS A 438 8.09 31.77 -6.69
N ASP A 439 9.31 31.76 -7.23
CA ASP A 439 10.15 32.96 -7.34
C ASP A 439 9.60 33.92 -8.41
N LEU A 440 8.84 33.41 -9.39
CA LEU A 440 8.09 34.21 -10.37
C LEU A 440 6.74 34.72 -9.83
N ALA A 441 6.30 34.25 -8.65
CA ALA A 441 4.92 34.39 -8.15
C ALA A 441 4.50 35.73 -7.53
N PRO A 442 5.37 36.68 -7.07
CA PRO A 442 4.86 37.90 -6.44
C PRO A 442 3.94 38.75 -7.33
N ALA A 443 4.08 38.65 -8.66
CA ALA A 443 3.23 39.34 -9.63
C ALA A 443 2.35 38.41 -10.50
N SER A 444 2.49 37.07 -10.38
CA SER A 444 1.89 36.10 -11.32
C SER A 444 1.04 34.98 -10.69
N GLY A 445 0.83 34.99 -9.37
CA GLY A 445 0.03 33.96 -8.66
C GLY A 445 -1.30 33.57 -9.33
N PRO A 446 -2.14 34.53 -9.78
CA PRO A 446 -3.37 34.22 -10.52
C PRO A 446 -3.14 33.56 -11.89
N VAL A 447 -2.05 33.92 -12.59
CA VAL A 447 -1.67 33.34 -13.89
C VAL A 447 -1.14 31.93 -13.70
N ALA A 448 -0.26 31.71 -12.71
CA ALA A 448 0.21 30.38 -12.35
C ALA A 448 -0.95 29.47 -11.93
N PHE A 449 -1.88 29.97 -11.11
CA PHE A 449 -3.11 29.25 -10.76
C PHE A 449 -3.94 28.90 -12.01
N ALA A 450 -4.19 29.86 -12.90
CA ALA A 450 -4.98 29.61 -14.12
C ALA A 450 -4.34 28.57 -15.04
N VAL A 451 -3.01 28.61 -15.21
CA VAL A 451 -2.26 27.63 -16.01
C VAL A 451 -2.31 26.24 -15.37
N LEU A 452 -2.05 26.13 -14.06
CA LEU A 452 -2.06 24.86 -13.34
C LEU A 452 -3.46 24.25 -13.26
N ALA A 453 -4.48 25.07 -12.98
CA ALA A 453 -5.87 24.63 -12.97
C ALA A 453 -6.34 24.21 -14.38
N GLY A 454 -5.97 24.98 -15.41
CA GLY A 454 -6.25 24.65 -16.80
C GLY A 454 -5.61 23.33 -17.21
N ALA A 455 -4.33 23.12 -16.89
CA ALA A 455 -3.61 21.87 -17.16
C ALA A 455 -4.23 20.68 -16.40
N GLY A 456 -4.58 20.86 -15.12
CA GLY A 456 -5.22 19.83 -14.31
C GLY A 456 -6.61 19.44 -14.84
N LEU A 457 -7.43 20.42 -15.24
CA LEU A 457 -8.74 20.19 -15.82
C LEU A 457 -8.64 19.52 -17.20
N LEU A 458 -7.67 19.93 -18.03
CA LEU A 458 -7.38 19.26 -19.30
C LEU A 458 -6.94 17.81 -19.07
N GLY A 459 -6.05 17.55 -18.11
CA GLY A 459 -5.63 16.21 -17.73
C GLY A 459 -6.79 15.33 -17.26
N ALA A 460 -7.64 15.84 -16.36
CA ALA A 460 -8.84 15.14 -15.91
C ALA A 460 -9.85 14.91 -17.06
N GLY A 461 -9.99 15.88 -17.96
CA GLY A 461 -10.81 15.80 -19.17
C GLY A 461 -10.31 14.72 -20.13
N LEU A 462 -9.01 14.68 -20.39
CA LEU A 462 -8.35 13.65 -21.20
C LEU A 462 -8.49 12.26 -20.57
N CYS A 463 -8.35 12.14 -19.25
CA CYS A 463 -8.55 10.88 -18.55
C CYS A 463 -9.99 10.39 -18.63
N ARG A 464 -10.96 11.30 -18.50
CA ARG A 464 -12.38 11.00 -18.71
C ARG A 464 -12.66 10.60 -20.16
N TRP A 465 -12.07 11.30 -21.13
CA TRP A 465 -12.21 11.00 -22.55
C TRP A 465 -11.62 9.63 -22.87
N ALA A 466 -10.40 9.33 -22.41
CA ALA A 466 -9.75 8.03 -22.55
C ALA A 466 -10.59 6.92 -21.88
N GLY A 467 -11.14 7.18 -20.69
CA GLY A 467 -12.06 6.27 -20.02
C GLY A 467 -13.35 6.02 -20.83
N HIS A 468 -13.86 7.02 -21.56
CA HIS A 468 -14.99 6.87 -22.47
C HIS A 468 -14.63 6.11 -23.74
N ALA A 469 -13.50 6.44 -24.37
CA ALA A 469 -13.02 5.83 -25.60
C ALA A 469 -12.68 4.34 -25.39
N LEU A 470 -12.06 4.01 -24.26
CA LEU A 470 -11.67 2.64 -23.89
C LEU A 470 -12.81 1.85 -23.19
N GLY A 471 -13.93 2.51 -22.88
CA GLY A 471 -14.97 2.04 -21.95
C GLY A 471 -16.33 1.73 -22.55
N ARG A 472 -16.43 1.35 -23.84
CA ARG A 472 -17.72 1.13 -24.53
C ARG A 472 -18.51 -0.13 -24.10
N GLY A 473 -18.06 -0.86 -23.07
CA GLY A 473 -18.80 -2.01 -22.51
C GLY A 473 -19.36 -1.71 -21.12
N GLY A 474 -20.67 -1.93 -20.92
CA GLY A 474 -21.32 -1.82 -19.61
C GLY A 474 -20.58 -2.64 -18.55
N ALA A 475 -20.22 -2.03 -17.43
CA ALA A 475 -19.49 -2.72 -16.38
C ALA A 475 -20.42 -3.62 -15.55
N ASP A 476 -19.92 -4.82 -15.23
CA ASP A 476 -20.55 -5.73 -14.26
C ASP A 476 -20.83 -4.98 -12.93
N PRO A 477 -22.08 -5.02 -12.41
CA PRO A 477 -22.43 -4.43 -11.12
C PRO A 477 -21.49 -4.80 -9.97
N VAL A 478 -20.95 -6.02 -9.97
CA VAL A 478 -19.96 -6.46 -8.97
C VAL A 478 -18.67 -5.64 -9.09
N SER A 479 -18.21 -5.38 -10.31
CA SER A 479 -17.03 -4.55 -10.56
C SER A 479 -17.25 -3.11 -10.12
N THR A 480 -18.40 -2.53 -10.43
CA THR A 480 -18.75 -1.16 -10.00
C THR A 480 -18.75 -1.06 -8.47
N ARG A 481 -19.39 -2.01 -7.79
CA ARG A 481 -19.42 -2.06 -6.33
C ARG A 481 -18.04 -2.19 -5.71
N ARG A 482 -17.14 -2.97 -6.34
CA ARG A 482 -15.72 -3.09 -5.90
C ARG A 482 -14.96 -1.79 -6.03
N VAL A 483 -15.11 -1.09 -7.16
CA VAL A 483 -14.46 0.21 -7.38
C VAL A 483 -14.94 1.23 -6.35
N LEU A 484 -16.25 1.32 -6.13
CA LEU A 484 -16.83 2.22 -5.12
C LEU A 484 -16.37 1.86 -3.71
N ALA A 485 -16.33 0.58 -3.36
CA ALA A 485 -15.82 0.12 -2.07
C ALA A 485 -14.34 0.48 -1.87
N GLY A 486 -13.51 0.25 -2.89
CA GLY A 486 -12.10 0.59 -2.85
C GLY A 486 -11.85 2.09 -2.74
N ALA A 487 -12.55 2.91 -3.53
CA ALA A 487 -12.46 4.36 -3.47
C ALA A 487 -12.89 4.91 -2.09
N ALA A 488 -13.95 4.34 -1.52
CA ALA A 488 -14.42 4.72 -0.19
C ALA A 488 -13.37 4.42 0.89
N THR A 489 -12.76 3.23 0.84
CA THR A 489 -11.71 2.83 1.79
C THR A 489 -10.47 3.69 1.65
N LEU A 490 -10.01 3.97 0.43
CA LEU A 490 -8.86 4.84 0.20
C LEU A 490 -9.12 6.26 0.72
N ALA A 491 -10.27 6.84 0.37
CA ALA A 491 -10.64 8.18 0.82
C ALA A 491 -10.79 8.27 2.35
N ALA A 492 -11.40 7.26 2.98
CA ALA A 492 -11.51 7.18 4.44
C ALA A 492 -10.14 7.08 5.13
N MET A 493 -9.22 6.30 4.56
CA MET A 493 -7.89 6.13 5.11
C MET A 493 -7.07 7.44 5.04
N CYS A 494 -7.19 8.18 3.93
CA CYS A 494 -6.39 9.38 3.69
C CYS A 494 -7.01 10.64 4.31
N ALA A 495 -8.34 10.66 4.54
CA ALA A 495 -9.05 11.85 4.99
C ALA A 495 -8.47 12.50 6.26
N PRO A 496 -8.13 11.78 7.34
CA PRO A 496 -7.69 12.43 8.56
C PRO A 496 -6.16 12.57 8.68
N VAL A 497 -5.41 12.11 7.68
CA VAL A 497 -3.94 11.99 7.77
C VAL A 497 -3.26 13.36 7.81
N LEU A 498 -3.75 14.33 7.04
CA LEU A 498 -3.22 15.70 7.04
C LEU A 498 -3.39 16.41 8.39
N ILE A 499 -4.25 15.92 9.28
CA ILE A 499 -4.39 16.48 10.64
C ILE A 499 -3.10 16.22 11.45
N ALA A 500 -2.33 15.19 11.11
CA ALA A 500 -1.04 14.93 11.74
C ALA A 500 0.01 16.01 11.46
N GLN A 501 -0.17 16.80 10.39
CA GLN A 501 0.72 17.89 10.00
C GLN A 501 0.43 19.24 10.70
N ALA A 502 -0.44 19.29 11.71
CA ALA A 502 -0.62 20.53 12.47
C ALA A 502 0.73 21.04 13.05
N ALA A 503 0.83 22.28 13.50
CA ALA A 503 2.07 22.83 14.10
C ALA A 503 2.05 22.79 15.64
N SER A 504 3.19 22.53 16.30
CA SER A 504 3.28 22.35 17.79
C SER A 504 3.56 23.58 18.55
N VAL A 505 4.21 24.51 17.89
CA VAL A 505 5.01 25.49 18.58
C VAL A 505 4.42 26.83 18.20
N THR A 506 3.66 27.38 19.15
CA THR A 506 3.25 28.79 19.27
C THR A 506 2.03 29.31 18.49
N PRO A 507 1.22 30.22 19.10
CA PRO A 507 0.04 30.81 18.47
C PRO A 507 0.42 31.63 17.24
N ALA A 508 -0.37 31.44 16.19
CA ALA A 508 -0.17 31.95 14.85
C ALA A 508 -0.71 33.38 14.67
N PRO A 509 0.19 34.36 14.45
CA PRO A 509 -0.12 35.45 13.53
C PRO A 509 0.52 35.27 12.15
N VAL A 510 1.34 34.21 11.93
CA VAL A 510 2.18 34.09 10.73
C VAL A 510 1.95 32.80 9.92
N LEU A 511 1.17 31.82 10.41
CA LEU A 511 0.85 30.62 9.62
C LEU A 511 -0.06 31.03 8.44
N PRO A 512 0.31 30.75 7.17
CA PRO A 512 -0.54 31.07 6.03
C PRO A 512 -1.92 30.43 6.18
N ALA A 513 -2.99 31.22 6.16
CA ALA A 513 -4.37 30.72 6.32
C ALA A 513 -4.72 29.63 5.30
N ALA A 514 -4.05 29.62 4.14
CA ALA A 514 -4.17 28.61 3.11
C ALA A 514 -3.88 27.17 3.62
N LEU A 515 -3.01 26.98 4.62
CA LEU A 515 -2.67 25.67 5.17
C LEU A 515 -3.82 25.03 5.97
N PRO A 516 -4.33 25.63 7.06
CA PRO A 516 -5.45 25.05 7.80
C PRO A 516 -6.73 25.03 6.97
N THR A 517 -6.98 26.04 6.12
CA THR A 517 -8.14 26.03 5.22
C THR A 517 -8.03 24.93 4.18
N GLY A 518 -6.88 24.77 3.52
CA GLY A 518 -6.66 23.70 2.56
C GLY A 518 -6.81 22.32 3.21
N THR A 519 -6.25 22.14 4.41
CA THR A 519 -6.36 20.90 5.19
C THR A 519 -7.81 20.58 5.52
N ALA A 520 -8.58 21.56 6.00
CA ALA A 520 -10.02 21.41 6.24
C ALA A 520 -10.78 20.96 4.98
N VAL A 521 -10.49 21.58 3.83
CA VAL A 521 -11.12 21.25 2.56
C VAL A 521 -10.80 19.82 2.12
N VAL A 522 -9.52 19.41 2.15
CA VAL A 522 -9.11 18.06 1.76
C VAL A 522 -9.71 17.00 2.68
N CYS A 523 -9.55 17.18 4.00
CA CYS A 523 -10.05 16.22 5.00
C CYS A 523 -11.57 16.05 4.90
N GLY A 524 -12.30 17.17 4.81
CA GLY A 524 -13.75 17.15 4.69
C GLY A 524 -14.23 16.54 3.37
N ALA A 525 -13.60 16.89 2.25
CA ALA A 525 -13.98 16.40 0.93
C ALA A 525 -13.71 14.88 0.77
N LEU A 526 -12.55 14.39 1.24
CA LEU A 526 -12.22 12.96 1.23
C LEU A 526 -13.18 12.17 2.13
N ALA A 527 -13.49 12.68 3.33
CA ALA A 527 -14.40 12.01 4.25
C ALA A 527 -15.85 11.96 3.71
N ALA A 528 -16.32 13.05 3.11
CA ALA A 528 -17.63 13.10 2.45
C ALA A 528 -17.67 12.15 1.24
N LEU A 529 -16.62 12.13 0.42
CA LEU A 529 -16.48 11.20 -0.71
C LEU A 529 -16.51 9.74 -0.24
N ALA A 530 -15.80 9.43 0.85
CA ALA A 530 -15.79 8.10 1.44
C ALA A 530 -17.20 7.64 1.85
N MET A 531 -17.98 8.50 2.49
CA MET A 531 -19.35 8.17 2.93
C MET A 531 -20.33 8.03 1.76
N VAL A 532 -20.31 8.96 0.79
CA VAL A 532 -21.17 8.88 -0.40
C VAL A 532 -20.91 7.59 -1.18
N THR A 533 -19.64 7.23 -1.35
CA THR A 533 -19.22 6.01 -2.06
C THR A 533 -19.53 4.73 -1.26
N ALA A 534 -19.39 4.76 0.06
CA ALA A 534 -19.82 3.67 0.94
C ALA A 534 -21.32 3.39 0.84
N CYS A 535 -22.12 4.46 0.90
CA CYS A 535 -23.57 4.36 0.74
C CYS A 535 -23.95 3.82 -0.64
N ALA A 536 -23.25 4.25 -1.70
CA ALA A 536 -23.46 3.75 -3.06
C ALA A 536 -23.04 2.27 -3.23
N ALA A 537 -22.01 1.82 -2.49
CA ALA A 537 -21.56 0.44 -2.46
C ALA A 537 -22.34 -0.45 -1.47
N SER A 538 -23.30 0.10 -0.72
CA SER A 538 -24.05 -0.65 0.28
C SER A 538 -24.97 -1.70 -0.34
N SER A 539 -25.11 -2.84 0.34
CA SER A 539 -26.13 -3.84 -0.04
C SER A 539 -27.55 -3.40 0.31
N ARG A 540 -27.71 -2.35 1.14
CA ARG A 540 -29.02 -1.84 1.56
C ARG A 540 -29.41 -0.64 0.72
N ARG A 541 -30.72 -0.52 0.41
CA ARG A 541 -31.28 0.72 -0.13
C ARG A 541 -31.33 1.76 1.00
N LEU A 542 -30.33 2.63 1.06
CA LEU A 542 -30.31 3.77 1.98
C LEU A 542 -31.15 4.91 1.40
N ARG A 543 -31.87 5.62 2.28
CA ARG A 543 -32.65 6.81 1.90
C ARG A 543 -31.69 7.96 1.54
N PRO A 544 -31.99 8.79 0.51
CA PRO A 544 -31.09 9.86 0.08
C PRO A 544 -30.70 10.83 1.20
N TRP A 545 -31.65 11.20 2.07
CA TRP A 545 -31.38 12.10 3.20
C TRP A 545 -30.36 11.52 4.17
N PHE A 546 -30.31 10.19 4.37
CA PHE A 546 -29.33 9.55 5.23
C PHE A 546 -27.92 9.63 4.62
N VAL A 547 -27.81 9.49 3.30
CA VAL A 547 -26.55 9.65 2.58
C VAL A 547 -26.04 11.09 2.73
N VAL A 548 -26.92 12.08 2.51
CA VAL A 548 -26.58 13.49 2.67
C VAL A 548 -26.19 13.80 4.11
N ALA A 549 -27.02 13.41 5.09
CA ALA A 549 -26.75 13.68 6.51
C ALA A 549 -25.45 13.05 6.99
N SER A 550 -25.18 11.79 6.63
CA SER A 550 -23.95 11.10 7.05
C SER A 550 -22.70 11.65 6.35
N ALA A 551 -22.77 11.95 5.05
CA ALA A 551 -21.67 12.58 4.33
C ALA A 551 -21.37 14.00 4.85
N SER A 552 -22.41 14.80 5.12
CA SER A 552 -22.26 16.14 5.69
C SER A 552 -21.73 16.11 7.11
N LEU A 553 -22.26 15.25 8.00
CA LEU A 553 -21.81 15.16 9.39
C LEU A 553 -20.34 14.76 9.48
N ILE A 554 -19.95 13.70 8.76
CA ILE A 554 -18.58 13.19 8.78
C ILE A 554 -17.63 14.14 8.03
N GLY A 555 -18.06 14.71 6.90
CA GLY A 555 -17.30 15.70 6.14
C GLY A 555 -17.05 16.99 6.93
N LEU A 556 -18.09 17.56 7.55
CA LEU A 556 -17.95 18.76 8.38
C LEU A 556 -17.13 18.50 9.65
N GLY A 557 -17.29 17.32 10.28
CA GLY A 557 -16.46 16.93 11.43
C GLY A 557 -14.98 16.87 11.07
N MET A 558 -14.63 16.26 9.93
CA MET A 558 -13.24 16.20 9.44
C MET A 558 -12.73 17.55 8.95
N ALA A 559 -13.57 18.39 8.35
CA ALA A 559 -13.21 19.76 7.99
C ALA A 559 -12.93 20.61 9.24
N GLY A 560 -13.74 20.49 10.28
CA GLY A 560 -13.51 21.16 11.56
C GLY A 560 -12.20 20.73 12.22
N ALA A 561 -11.92 19.43 12.22
CA ALA A 561 -10.64 18.89 12.71
C ALA A 561 -9.44 19.32 11.83
N GLY A 562 -9.63 19.45 10.52
CA GLY A 562 -8.62 19.99 9.62
C GLY A 562 -8.38 21.49 9.84
N ALA A 563 -9.42 22.27 10.13
CA ALA A 563 -9.30 23.70 10.41
C ALA A 563 -8.58 23.97 11.74
N SER A 564 -8.72 23.08 12.73
CA SER A 564 -8.02 23.21 14.02
C SER A 564 -6.53 22.89 13.97
N THR A 565 -6.00 22.44 12.82
CA THR A 565 -4.54 22.23 12.63
C THR A 565 -3.71 23.51 12.71
N GLY A 566 -4.34 24.66 12.48
CA GLY A 566 -3.70 25.97 12.69
C GLY A 566 -3.63 26.40 14.16
N ALA A 567 -4.30 25.67 15.07
CA ALA A 567 -4.20 25.90 16.50
C ALA A 567 -3.15 24.96 17.11
N ALA A 568 -2.36 25.50 18.06
CA ALA A 568 -1.42 24.69 18.84
C ALA A 568 -2.18 23.53 19.49
N SER A 569 -1.98 22.32 19.00
CA SER A 569 -2.68 21.13 19.49
C SER A 569 -1.71 19.98 19.72
N HIS A 570 -1.83 19.37 20.89
CA HIS A 570 -1.12 18.15 21.28
C HIS A 570 -1.73 16.89 20.64
N TRP A 571 -2.78 17.04 19.82
CA TRP A 571 -3.62 15.95 19.32
C TRP A 571 -3.25 15.47 17.91
N ARG A 572 -2.10 15.86 17.34
CA ARG A 572 -1.73 15.55 15.95
C ARG A 572 -1.72 14.08 15.60
N MET A 573 -1.11 13.27 16.45
CA MET A 573 -1.06 11.83 16.21
C MET A 573 -2.44 11.18 16.32
N LEU A 574 -3.39 11.79 17.04
CA LEU A 574 -4.78 11.31 17.01
C LEU A 574 -5.44 11.54 15.65
N GLY A 575 -5.06 12.59 14.92
CA GLY A 575 -5.55 12.87 13.57
C GLY A 575 -5.34 11.68 12.62
N ALA A 576 -4.08 11.32 12.36
CA ALA A 576 -3.76 10.17 11.50
C ALA A 576 -4.31 8.83 12.02
N ALA A 577 -4.49 8.69 13.34
CA ALA A 577 -5.10 7.51 13.95
C ALA A 577 -6.58 7.32 13.57
N LEU A 578 -7.30 8.37 13.17
CA LEU A 578 -8.71 8.26 12.79
C LEU A 578 -8.96 7.53 11.45
N GLY A 579 -7.91 7.26 10.65
CA GLY A 579 -8.06 6.63 9.33
C GLY A 579 -8.69 5.23 9.40
N LEU A 580 -8.19 4.36 10.30
CA LEU A 580 -8.74 3.01 10.48
C LEU A 580 -10.18 2.99 11.01
N PRO A 581 -10.52 3.75 12.07
CA PRO A 581 -11.91 3.92 12.51
C PRO A 581 -12.84 4.37 11.38
N LEU A 582 -12.41 5.32 10.55
CA LEU A 582 -13.21 5.82 9.43
C LEU A 582 -13.39 4.75 8.33
N VAL A 583 -12.34 3.97 8.02
CA VAL A 583 -12.43 2.82 7.12
C VAL A 583 -13.42 1.79 7.65
N LEU A 584 -13.38 1.48 8.95
CA LEU A 584 -14.33 0.56 9.56
C LEU A 584 -15.76 1.07 9.44
N LEU A 585 -16.01 2.35 9.74
CA LEU A 585 -17.33 2.97 9.60
C LEU A 585 -17.88 2.78 8.18
N VAL A 586 -17.05 3.08 7.18
CA VAL A 586 -17.36 2.90 5.75
C VAL A 586 -17.67 1.43 5.43
N VAL A 587 -16.91 0.47 5.96
CA VAL A 587 -17.17 -0.97 5.79
C VAL A 587 -18.49 -1.39 6.43
N LEU A 588 -18.81 -0.89 7.63
CA LEU A 588 -20.07 -1.17 8.33
C LEU A 588 -21.29 -0.64 7.58
N VAL A 589 -21.16 0.54 6.94
CA VAL A 589 -22.19 1.10 6.04
C VAL A 589 -22.40 0.21 4.81
N MET A 590 -21.32 -0.31 4.23
CA MET A 590 -21.41 -1.19 3.07
C MET A 590 -21.98 -2.57 3.39
N ARG A 591 -21.58 -3.11 4.55
CA ARG A 591 -21.86 -4.47 4.99
C ARG A 591 -22.17 -4.47 6.50
N PRO A 592 -23.44 -4.27 6.87
CA PRO A 592 -23.84 -4.24 8.27
C PRO A 592 -23.64 -5.61 8.90
N VAL A 593 -23.03 -5.61 10.08
CA VAL A 593 -22.80 -6.81 10.92
C VAL A 593 -23.62 -6.71 12.22
N ARG A 594 -23.62 -7.77 13.02
CA ARG A 594 -24.26 -7.76 14.34
C ARG A 594 -23.57 -6.71 15.24
N GLY A 595 -24.32 -6.04 16.10
CA GLY A 595 -23.83 -4.91 16.91
C GLY A 595 -22.59 -5.24 17.73
N TRP A 596 -22.54 -6.40 18.38
CA TRP A 596 -21.36 -6.81 19.15
C TRP A 596 -20.11 -7.05 18.29
N ILE A 597 -20.27 -7.54 17.05
CA ILE A 597 -19.15 -7.69 16.09
C ILE A 597 -18.65 -6.32 15.68
N ALA A 598 -19.57 -5.37 15.41
CA ALA A 598 -19.20 -4.00 15.09
C ALA A 598 -18.45 -3.34 16.25
N ALA A 599 -18.89 -3.56 17.50
CA ALA A 599 -18.21 -3.07 18.69
C ALA A 599 -16.80 -3.66 18.84
N LEU A 600 -16.63 -4.97 18.68
CA LEU A 600 -15.30 -5.62 18.72
C LEU A 600 -14.39 -5.10 17.61
N LEU A 601 -14.92 -4.92 16.39
CA LEU A 601 -14.16 -4.34 15.29
C LEU A 601 -13.78 -2.89 15.57
N ALA A 602 -14.66 -2.11 16.21
CA ALA A 602 -14.39 -0.71 16.55
C ALA A 602 -13.28 -0.60 17.60
N VAL A 603 -13.34 -1.41 18.65
CA VAL A 603 -12.26 -1.51 19.65
C VAL A 603 -10.96 -1.93 18.96
N GLY A 604 -10.98 -2.94 18.10
CA GLY A 604 -9.82 -3.37 17.32
C GLY A 604 -9.25 -2.26 16.41
N ALA A 605 -10.11 -1.51 15.72
CA ALA A 605 -9.68 -0.40 14.86
C ALA A 605 -9.04 0.74 15.65
N VAL A 606 -9.58 1.07 16.83
CA VAL A 606 -9.00 2.08 17.73
C VAL A 606 -7.66 1.62 18.30
N LEU A 607 -7.55 0.36 18.73
CA LEU A 607 -6.30 -0.20 19.25
C LEU A 607 -5.21 -0.28 18.16
N LEU A 608 -5.59 -0.58 16.92
CA LEU A 608 -4.65 -0.64 15.78
C LEU A 608 -4.35 0.73 15.17
N ALA A 609 -5.09 1.78 15.52
CA ALA A 609 -4.97 3.11 14.94
C ALA A 609 -3.59 3.75 15.17
N GLY A 610 -3.09 3.70 16.41
CA GLY A 610 -1.75 4.19 16.76
C GLY A 610 -0.65 3.45 15.98
N PRO A 611 -0.60 2.11 16.03
CA PRO A 611 0.28 1.31 15.19
C PRO A 611 0.24 1.69 13.72
N VAL A 612 -0.95 1.75 13.13
CA VAL A 612 -1.11 2.06 11.71
C VAL A 612 -0.66 3.49 11.40
N THR A 613 -0.73 4.42 12.34
CA THR A 613 -0.21 5.79 12.16
C THR A 613 1.32 5.81 12.06
N PHE A 614 2.04 5.20 13.00
CA PHE A 614 3.51 5.06 12.92
C PHE A 614 3.96 4.38 11.63
N VAL A 615 3.18 3.40 11.25
CA VAL A 615 3.35 2.61 10.04
C VAL A 615 3.11 3.39 8.77
N GLN A 616 2.25 4.40 8.76
CA GLN A 616 2.10 5.30 7.60
C GLN A 616 3.36 6.12 7.40
N MET A 617 4.07 6.47 8.48
CA MET A 617 5.27 7.31 8.39
C MET A 617 6.39 6.62 7.62
N LEU A 618 6.63 5.35 7.92
CA LEU A 618 7.72 4.57 7.30
C LEU A 618 7.71 4.63 5.76
N PRO A 619 6.68 4.13 5.05
CA PRO A 619 6.60 4.21 3.59
C PRO A 619 6.53 5.64 3.09
N SER A 620 5.96 6.58 3.85
CA SER A 620 5.95 7.99 3.44
C SER A 620 7.37 8.53 3.35
N ILE A 621 8.24 8.24 4.34
CA ILE A 621 9.67 8.59 4.26
C ILE A 621 10.30 7.98 3.00
N LEU A 622 9.98 6.73 2.64
CA LEU A 622 10.59 6.07 1.48
C LEU A 622 10.27 6.72 0.14
N PHE A 623 9.02 7.12 -0.03
CA PHE A 623 8.53 7.61 -1.32
C PHE A 623 8.55 9.14 -1.39
N GLU A 624 8.33 9.80 -0.26
CA GLU A 624 8.24 11.25 -0.19
C GLU A 624 9.61 11.90 -0.12
N THR A 625 10.61 11.30 0.54
CA THR A 625 11.97 11.87 0.57
C THR A 625 12.55 12.04 -0.85
N PRO A 626 12.51 11.05 -1.76
CA PRO A 626 12.92 11.25 -3.15
C PRO A 626 12.08 12.30 -3.89
N LEU A 627 10.77 12.37 -3.64
CA LEU A 627 9.89 13.36 -4.27
C LEU A 627 10.19 14.78 -3.79
N MET A 628 10.50 14.93 -2.51
CA MET A 628 10.89 16.21 -1.91
C MET A 628 12.27 16.66 -2.40
N LEU A 629 13.23 15.73 -2.52
CA LEU A 629 14.54 16.01 -3.13
C LEU A 629 14.39 16.43 -4.59
N LEU A 630 13.56 15.71 -5.36
CA LEU A 630 13.22 16.08 -6.74
C LEU A 630 12.54 17.45 -6.83
N ALA A 631 11.74 17.82 -5.82
CA ALA A 631 11.10 19.11 -5.69
C ALA A 631 12.05 20.24 -5.25
N GLY A 632 13.33 19.93 -4.98
CA GLY A 632 14.34 20.92 -4.59
C GLY A 632 14.35 21.27 -3.10
N TYR A 633 13.65 20.51 -2.25
CA TYR A 633 13.71 20.70 -0.80
C TYR A 633 15.01 20.09 -0.23
N SER A 634 15.76 20.86 0.56
CA SER A 634 16.92 20.36 1.30
C SER A 634 16.46 19.55 2.51
N PHE A 635 16.85 18.28 2.58
CA PHE A 635 16.65 17.40 3.74
C PHE A 635 17.79 17.62 4.77
N PRO A 636 17.57 17.45 6.09
CA PRO A 636 16.33 17.05 6.76
C PRO A 636 15.37 18.22 6.99
N ALA A 637 14.14 18.05 6.49
CA ALA A 637 13.02 18.78 7.04
C ALA A 637 12.64 18.11 8.36
N ASP A 638 12.55 18.85 9.47
CA ASP A 638 12.20 18.32 10.80
C ASP A 638 10.78 17.70 10.89
N GLY A 639 10.04 17.59 9.77
CA GLY A 639 8.70 17.02 9.69
C GLY A 639 8.68 15.58 9.19
N MET A 640 7.70 14.81 9.68
CA MET A 640 7.50 13.42 9.26
C MET A 640 6.31 13.33 8.30
N PRO A 641 6.47 12.80 7.09
CA PRO A 641 5.36 12.59 6.18
C PRO A 641 4.53 11.35 6.59
N PHE A 642 3.24 11.34 6.26
CA PHE A 642 2.25 10.30 6.54
C PHE A 642 1.37 9.93 5.33
N LEU A 643 1.13 10.85 4.39
CA LEU A 643 0.06 10.70 3.40
C LEU A 643 0.32 9.57 2.40
N LEU A 644 1.53 9.46 1.83
CA LEU A 644 1.84 8.40 0.87
C LEU A 644 1.74 7.00 1.51
N GLY A 645 2.10 6.88 2.78
CA GLY A 645 1.89 5.67 3.55
C GLY A 645 0.42 5.35 3.77
N ALA A 646 -0.40 6.35 4.07
CA ALA A 646 -1.84 6.16 4.15
C ALA A 646 -2.45 5.76 2.81
N VAL A 647 -1.96 6.28 1.69
CA VAL A 647 -2.37 5.87 0.33
C VAL A 647 -2.01 4.41 0.07
N LEU A 648 -0.80 3.97 0.43
CA LEU A 648 -0.35 2.59 0.23
C LEU A 648 -1.16 1.60 1.07
N ILE A 649 -1.34 1.89 2.36
CA ILE A 649 -2.14 1.07 3.26
C ILE A 649 -3.60 1.08 2.84
N GLY A 650 -4.14 2.26 2.54
CA GLY A 650 -5.49 2.46 2.06
C GLY A 650 -5.77 1.70 0.78
N THR A 651 -4.80 1.61 -0.13
CA THR A 651 -4.89 0.82 -1.37
C THR A 651 -4.91 -0.68 -1.08
N GLY A 652 -4.05 -1.17 -0.18
CA GLY A 652 -4.07 -2.56 0.28
C GLY A 652 -5.41 -2.94 0.92
N LEU A 653 -5.90 -2.09 1.84
CA LEU A 653 -7.21 -2.25 2.47
C LEU A 653 -8.35 -2.16 1.46
N ALA A 654 -8.29 -1.26 0.49
CA ALA A 654 -9.28 -1.11 -0.58
C ALA A 654 -9.45 -2.41 -1.38
N VAL A 655 -8.37 -3.12 -1.70
CA VAL A 655 -8.43 -4.43 -2.37
C VAL A 655 -9.14 -5.46 -1.50
N VAL A 656 -8.77 -5.54 -0.22
CA VAL A 656 -9.37 -6.50 0.73
C VAL A 656 -10.86 -6.21 0.93
N VAL A 657 -11.23 -4.96 1.19
CA VAL A 657 -12.62 -4.51 1.39
C VAL A 657 -13.44 -4.75 0.13
N ALA A 658 -12.94 -4.41 -1.06
CA ALA A 658 -13.63 -4.66 -2.31
C ALA A 658 -13.99 -6.15 -2.50
N VAL A 659 -13.06 -7.05 -2.15
CA VAL A 659 -13.29 -8.51 -2.22
C VAL A 659 -14.31 -8.98 -1.18
N ILE A 660 -14.31 -8.38 0.02
CA ILE A 660 -15.23 -8.73 1.13
C ILE A 660 -16.65 -8.24 0.86
N VAL A 661 -16.80 -7.02 0.33
CA VAL A 661 -18.10 -6.35 0.12
C VAL A 661 -18.83 -6.90 -1.09
N ALA A 662 -18.09 -7.27 -2.13
CA ALA A 662 -18.63 -7.79 -3.38
C ALA A 662 -17.93 -9.12 -3.76
N PRO A 663 -18.19 -10.21 -3.00
CA PRO A 663 -17.67 -11.52 -3.34
C PRO A 663 -18.25 -11.95 -4.70
N ARG A 664 -17.43 -12.56 -5.55
CA ARG A 664 -17.95 -13.17 -6.78
C ARG A 664 -18.84 -14.35 -6.39
N PRO A 665 -20.02 -14.54 -7.01
CA PRO A 665 -20.81 -15.72 -6.77
C PRO A 665 -19.95 -16.94 -7.13
N VAL A 666 -19.75 -17.83 -6.15
CA VAL A 666 -19.19 -19.15 -6.41
C VAL A 666 -20.29 -19.90 -7.13
N VAL A 667 -20.23 -19.97 -8.45
CA VAL A 667 -21.14 -20.81 -9.23
C VAL A 667 -20.78 -22.24 -8.87
N ARG A 668 -21.48 -22.81 -7.88
CA ARG A 668 -21.52 -24.26 -7.71
C ARG A 668 -22.23 -24.76 -8.96
N GLN A 669 -21.48 -25.36 -9.89
CA GLN A 669 -22.11 -26.29 -10.81
C GLN A 669 -22.81 -27.32 -9.93
N VAL A 670 -24.14 -27.27 -9.93
CA VAL A 670 -24.94 -28.45 -9.62
C VAL A 670 -24.54 -29.42 -10.72
N VAL A 671 -23.63 -30.31 -10.38
CA VAL A 671 -23.41 -31.51 -11.19
C VAL A 671 -24.74 -32.22 -11.06
N ASP A 672 -25.55 -32.20 -12.10
CA ASP A 672 -26.76 -33.03 -12.13
C ASP A 672 -26.29 -34.46 -11.87
N PRO A 673 -26.70 -35.11 -10.78
CA PRO A 673 -26.29 -36.47 -10.47
C PRO A 673 -26.84 -37.50 -11.48
N TRP A 674 -27.58 -37.04 -12.50
CA TRP A 674 -28.36 -37.85 -13.44
C TRP A 674 -27.82 -37.88 -14.87
N VAL A 675 -26.56 -37.48 -15.11
CA VAL A 675 -25.91 -37.83 -16.37
C VAL A 675 -25.19 -39.16 -16.16
N PRO A 676 -25.75 -40.31 -16.61
CA PRO A 676 -25.02 -41.57 -16.62
C PRO A 676 -23.74 -41.35 -17.43
N ARG A 677 -22.60 -41.70 -16.84
CA ARG A 677 -21.33 -41.74 -17.56
C ARG A 677 -21.45 -42.88 -18.57
N ALA A 678 -21.59 -42.52 -19.84
CA ALA A 678 -21.45 -43.44 -20.97
C ALA A 678 -19.98 -43.82 -21.15
#